data_AF-A0AAE0F9L9-F1
#
_entry.id   AF-A0AAE0F9L9-F1
#
_cell.length_a   1.000
_cell.length_b   1.000
_cell.length_c   1.000
_cell.angle_alpha   90.00
_cell.angle_beta   90.00
_cell.angle_gamma   90.00
#
_symmetry.space_group_name_H-M   'P 1'
#
loop_
_entity.id
_entity.type
_entity.pdbx_description
1 polymer ?
#
loop_
_entity_poly.entity_id
_entity_poly.type
_entity_poly.pdbx_seq_one_letter_code
_entity_poly.pdbx_strand_id
1 'polypeptide(L)'
;MQPRHWRTLEEMGSRGRFCPDTEEQEEPPEGLSYHDWLRFKTTQAVETEINIQLGTYTIKSNHTEMLDERMSLHEDFKEVFGMEGSREQCARVQVTEARQWVRLVGLRHDCQYWVSDTREPASTLGSRKLGRLGAEEQWFAEAVQPYLGNALKGLELLVQADDLSEATYGYAQGRTNSKDAWSLKEVVVFRDPPAVHVYNVVEHGRRFYTTLAFTSDAHMCLQDFDPPTILARGLDEYQLLGGGLEGGVTSAPSLVISRSLNSELGTEVFIPARFLRGLLPECLLLDYKFWQSEDGSLRGYPDLARADPTKDPSMIEVEIQPSDGPDAKGLCTSKGVGVIRRRPLKCLPAEGAVPEVDEDSPVLTLINVLGAARGSALRNVAELMLRLDSAAQVLLWSDSDAEEDSANLAKIEFPRLGLSFTARNAGGEMRLYCEEFAGLYISNDRDDSVLQLLAGLPQGVLLQNSYGEMSVLVSATAKPLCPDDETDPFSGEILLARGDEEWVDAVGGVRYYLYAVHVSRRFLVMPTLAATLYLVLMRFLNKQYSVVFRLADSLVSDTGLSPEEQQIFSQLAFLQRDTSPDAHACRLKITLATEASRQLMPLPWNVQDELHAYVSLQRDLTACCRLSLAEEALLMESCDDKLSVELENRKNMLPMIMQDPKNTWEMTVRYGKSPELVDFDAVRDETCFERGADLSLTKVALVQYKRPEDMLGTTYLRFLNQIIDAGLDMSGKYKNSTGGGLMEGASKMMGIPDVSAITDIASGGTIGFMLCYELLTQSLNAKLLAEDNPHTLGCLLVRLMSSSDMCSKGFLSSTLRALSEASSDICETMPNY
;
A
#
# COMPACT_ATOMS: atom_id res chain seq x y z
N MET A 1 21.66 -13.26 35.92
CA MET A 1 22.70 -12.42 36.57
C MET A 1 23.90 -13.28 36.97
N GLN A 2 25.08 -13.04 36.39
CA GLN A 2 26.33 -13.58 36.93
C GLN A 2 26.65 -12.92 38.28
N PRO A 3 27.19 -13.65 39.27
CA PRO A 3 27.56 -13.09 40.57
C PRO A 3 28.70 -12.07 40.40
N ARG A 4 28.53 -10.87 40.98
CA ARG A 4 29.59 -9.84 41.02
C ARG A 4 30.73 -10.36 41.90
N HIS A 5 31.95 -10.38 41.37
CA HIS A 5 33.13 -10.74 42.16
C HIS A 5 33.67 -9.47 42.86
N TRP A 6 34.06 -9.65 44.11
CA TRP A 6 34.51 -8.57 44.98
C TRP A 6 35.93 -8.85 45.41
N ARG A 7 36.83 -7.90 45.18
CA ARG A 7 38.22 -7.98 45.63
C ARG A 7 38.40 -7.19 46.93
N THR A 8 39.22 -7.72 47.83
CA THR A 8 39.55 -7.04 49.09
C THR A 8 40.54 -5.91 48.80
N LEU A 9 40.37 -4.76 49.48
CA LEU A 9 41.36 -3.68 49.40
C LEU A 9 42.64 -4.09 50.16
N GLU A 10 43.78 -4.07 49.47
CA GLU A 10 45.05 -4.64 49.96
C GLU A 10 45.79 -3.78 51.01
N GLU A 11 45.29 -2.58 51.33
CA GLU A 11 45.97 -1.65 52.24
C GLU A 11 45.84 -2.03 53.73
N MET A 12 46.86 -1.67 54.53
CA MET A 12 46.86 -1.87 55.98
C MET A 12 45.71 -1.10 56.64
N GLY A 13 44.74 -1.84 57.23
CA GLY A 13 43.56 -1.28 57.89
C GLY A 13 42.26 -1.46 57.12
N SER A 14 42.32 -1.91 55.86
CA SER A 14 41.13 -2.09 54.99
C SER A 14 40.49 -3.48 55.06
N ARG A 15 40.76 -4.26 56.13
CA ARG A 15 40.15 -5.59 56.33
C ARG A 15 38.64 -5.46 56.49
N GLY A 16 37.87 -6.09 55.60
CA GLY A 16 36.41 -6.01 55.58
C GLY A 16 35.84 -4.91 54.67
N ARG A 17 36.70 -4.22 53.91
CA ARG A 17 36.33 -3.32 52.80
C ARG A 17 36.54 -4.04 51.47
N PHE A 18 35.55 -3.99 50.59
CA PHE A 18 35.53 -4.68 49.30
C PHE A 18 35.17 -3.72 48.18
N CYS A 19 35.75 -3.96 47.00
CA CYS A 19 35.47 -3.23 45.76
C CYS A 19 35.18 -4.20 44.60
N PRO A 20 34.47 -3.76 43.55
CA PRO A 20 34.27 -4.56 42.35
C PRO A 20 35.60 -4.91 41.69
N ASP A 21 35.69 -6.11 41.12
CA ASP A 21 36.85 -6.58 40.36
C ASP A 21 37.09 -5.78 39.06
N THR A 22 36.06 -5.12 38.53
CA THR A 22 36.13 -4.24 37.35
C THR A 22 36.73 -2.86 37.61
N GLU A 23 36.92 -2.45 38.87
CA GLU A 23 37.53 -1.15 39.22
C GLU A 23 39.06 -1.31 39.40
N GLU A 24 39.86 -0.58 38.61
CA GLU A 24 41.31 -0.51 38.78
C GLU A 24 41.69 0.39 39.96
N GLN A 25 42.68 -0.02 40.76
CA GLN A 25 43.24 0.84 41.80
C GLN A 25 44.29 1.76 41.16
N GLU A 26 43.99 3.06 41.08
CA GLU A 26 44.94 4.05 40.60
C GLU A 26 46.13 4.19 41.57
N GLU A 27 47.35 4.21 41.02
CA GLU A 27 48.55 4.61 41.76
C GLU A 27 48.64 6.14 41.85
N PRO A 28 49.13 6.69 42.98
CA PRO A 28 49.24 8.13 43.13
C PRO A 28 50.22 8.71 42.10
N PRO A 29 49.85 9.73 41.31
CA PRO A 29 50.76 10.36 40.37
C PRO A 29 52.03 10.91 41.05
N GLU A 30 53.16 10.81 40.36
CA GLU A 30 54.46 11.27 40.89
C GLU A 30 54.47 12.81 41.08
N GLY A 31 55.00 13.27 42.21
CA GLY A 31 55.14 14.71 42.51
C GLY A 31 53.99 15.34 43.32
N LEU A 32 53.03 14.56 43.83
CA LEU A 32 52.00 15.05 44.74
C LEU A 32 52.57 15.57 46.07
N SER A 33 51.96 16.62 46.62
CA SER A 33 52.27 17.06 47.99
C SER A 33 51.91 15.96 49.00
N TYR A 34 52.56 15.89 50.16
CA TYR A 34 52.22 14.89 51.19
C TYR A 34 50.74 14.94 51.58
N HIS A 35 50.13 16.13 51.60
CA HIS A 35 48.70 16.30 51.86
C HIS A 35 47.84 15.68 50.75
N ASP A 36 48.19 15.90 49.48
CA ASP A 36 47.41 15.40 48.35
C ASP A 36 47.63 13.91 48.13
N TRP A 37 48.84 13.42 48.41
CA TRP A 37 49.15 11.99 48.47
C TRP A 37 48.38 11.30 49.62
N LEU A 38 48.36 11.90 50.82
CA LEU A 38 47.64 11.36 51.97
C LEU A 38 46.13 11.38 51.69
N ARG A 39 45.60 12.43 51.04
CA ARG A 39 44.19 12.51 50.63
C ARG A 39 43.90 11.47 49.54
N PHE A 40 44.74 11.33 48.52
CA PHE A 40 44.59 10.29 47.51
C PHE A 40 44.56 8.88 48.12
N LYS A 41 45.47 8.59 49.06
CA LYS A 41 45.55 7.29 49.74
C LYS A 41 44.43 7.04 50.77
N THR A 42 44.05 8.04 51.58
CA THR A 42 43.00 7.87 52.61
C THR A 42 41.59 7.97 52.08
N THR A 43 41.38 8.75 51.01
CA THR A 43 40.10 8.82 50.27
C THR A 43 40.03 7.77 49.17
N GLN A 44 40.87 6.72 49.25
CA GLN A 44 41.12 5.65 48.28
C GLN A 44 39.99 5.57 47.24
N ALA A 45 40.30 6.04 46.02
CA ALA A 45 39.37 6.35 44.94
C ALA A 45 38.77 5.09 44.31
N VAL A 46 38.11 4.30 45.12
CA VAL A 46 37.25 3.22 44.68
C VAL A 46 35.87 3.83 44.58
N GLU A 47 35.28 3.83 43.39
CA GLU A 47 33.98 4.45 43.21
C GLU A 47 32.92 3.71 44.03
N THR A 48 33.03 2.39 44.17
CA THR A 48 32.08 1.53 44.88
C THR A 48 32.72 0.77 46.04
N GLU A 49 32.27 1.01 47.27
CA GLU A 49 32.79 0.33 48.47
C GLU A 49 31.68 -0.41 49.25
N ILE A 50 31.93 -1.67 49.60
CA ILE A 50 31.23 -2.39 50.66
C ILE A 50 32.11 -2.42 51.91
N ASN A 51 31.61 -1.86 53.00
CA ASN A 51 32.25 -1.93 54.31
C ASN A 51 31.44 -2.82 55.26
N ILE A 52 31.89 -4.07 55.44
CA ILE A 52 31.19 -5.06 56.28
C ILE A 52 31.22 -4.66 57.76
N GLN A 53 32.26 -3.96 58.22
CA GLN A 53 32.38 -3.55 59.61
C GLN A 53 31.35 -2.48 59.99
N LEU A 54 31.04 -1.59 59.05
CA LEU A 54 30.05 -0.54 59.22
C LEU A 54 28.66 -0.94 58.71
N GLY A 55 28.54 -2.08 58.02
CA GLY A 55 27.31 -2.49 57.35
C GLY A 55 26.87 -1.51 56.26
N THR A 56 27.82 -0.77 55.66
CA THR A 56 27.52 0.29 54.70
C THR A 56 27.96 -0.10 53.29
N TYR A 57 27.13 0.27 52.32
CA TYR A 57 27.45 0.30 50.90
C TYR A 57 27.49 1.77 50.50
N THR A 58 28.62 2.24 49.99
CA THR A 58 28.81 3.65 49.62
C THR A 58 29.41 3.76 48.23
N ILE A 59 28.88 4.67 47.41
CA ILE A 59 29.48 5.03 46.13
C ILE A 59 30.01 6.47 46.27
N LYS A 60 31.32 6.68 46.10
CA LYS A 60 31.99 7.97 46.38
C LYS A 60 31.57 8.60 47.73
N SER A 61 31.46 7.79 48.78
CA SER A 61 31.00 8.19 50.14
C SER A 61 29.54 8.71 50.26
N ASN A 62 28.71 8.55 49.22
CA ASN A 62 27.29 8.87 49.26
C ASN A 62 26.44 7.65 49.69
N HIS A 63 25.39 7.91 50.47
CA HIS A 63 24.42 6.91 50.91
C HIS A 63 23.50 6.46 49.76
N THR A 64 23.04 5.22 49.85
CA THR A 64 22.03 4.66 48.94
C THR A 64 20.66 5.27 49.22
N GLU A 65 19.96 5.69 48.17
CA GLU A 65 18.59 6.18 48.19
C GLU A 65 17.73 5.42 47.17
N MET A 66 16.41 5.60 47.21
CA MET A 66 15.55 5.06 46.16
C MET A 66 15.72 5.87 44.87
N LEU A 67 15.70 5.17 43.74
CA LEU A 67 15.70 5.80 42.42
C LEU A 67 14.49 6.74 42.28
N ASP A 68 14.73 7.91 41.68
CA ASP A 68 13.67 8.87 41.38
C ASP A 68 12.61 8.23 40.46
N GLU A 69 11.33 8.37 40.82
CA GLU A 69 10.20 7.82 40.08
C GLU A 69 10.17 8.33 38.63
N ARG A 70 10.67 9.54 38.37
CA ARG A 70 10.79 10.09 37.00
C ARG A 70 11.75 9.29 36.12
N MET A 71 12.80 8.70 36.71
CA MET A 71 13.75 7.87 35.97
C MET A 71 13.18 6.46 35.75
N SER A 72 12.55 5.86 36.76
CA SER A 72 12.02 4.49 36.67
C SER A 72 10.78 4.37 35.76
N LEU A 73 10.00 5.44 35.64
CA LEU A 73 8.86 5.51 34.72
C LEU A 73 9.24 5.90 33.29
N HIS A 74 10.49 6.31 33.04
CA HIS A 74 10.95 6.75 31.73
C HIS A 74 10.96 5.58 30.73
N GLU A 75 10.61 5.83 29.47
CA GLU A 75 10.55 4.81 28.41
C GLU A 75 11.87 4.04 28.25
N ASP A 76 13.00 4.76 28.17
CA ASP A 76 14.34 4.15 28.02
C ASP A 76 14.71 3.24 29.19
N PHE A 77 14.26 3.57 30.40
CA PHE A 77 14.47 2.71 31.57
C PHE A 77 13.69 1.40 31.43
N LYS A 78 12.43 1.49 31.00
CA LYS A 78 11.58 0.31 30.75
C LYS A 78 12.15 -0.55 29.62
N GLU A 79 12.69 0.06 28.57
CA GLU A 79 13.27 -0.65 27.43
C GLU A 79 14.53 -1.45 27.83
N VAL A 80 15.41 -0.87 28.66
CA VAL A 80 16.62 -1.55 29.13
C VAL A 80 16.32 -2.63 30.16
N PHE A 81 15.48 -2.33 31.16
CA PHE A 81 15.31 -3.19 32.35
C PHE A 81 14.02 -4.02 32.36
N GLY A 82 13.04 -3.74 31.50
CA GLY A 82 11.79 -4.51 31.38
C GLY A 82 10.84 -4.43 32.59
N MET A 83 11.10 -3.57 33.58
CA MET A 83 10.33 -3.50 34.83
C MET A 83 9.64 -2.14 35.01
N GLU A 84 8.37 -2.17 35.41
CA GLU A 84 7.65 -0.98 35.88
C GLU A 84 7.87 -0.74 37.38
N GLY A 85 8.18 0.50 37.75
CA GLY A 85 8.19 0.93 39.15
C GLY A 85 9.22 0.21 40.03
N SER A 86 10.35 -0.19 39.44
CA SER A 86 11.41 -0.90 40.16
C SER A 86 11.88 -0.07 41.36
N ARG A 87 11.82 -0.65 42.57
CA ARG A 87 12.34 -0.04 43.81
C ARG A 87 13.87 -0.13 43.86
N GLU A 88 14.53 0.17 42.76
CA GLU A 88 15.97 0.11 42.66
C GLU A 88 16.59 1.11 43.61
N GLN A 89 17.59 0.65 44.33
CA GLN A 89 18.43 1.54 45.11
C GLN A 89 19.48 2.13 44.19
N CYS A 90 19.76 3.41 44.35
CA CYS A 90 20.81 4.10 43.63
C CYS A 90 21.68 4.90 44.60
N ALA A 91 22.87 5.28 44.15
CA ALA A 91 23.69 6.24 44.84
C ALA A 91 23.98 7.42 43.91
N ARG A 92 23.93 8.64 44.45
CA ARG A 92 24.21 9.84 43.68
C ARG A 92 25.69 9.89 43.29
N VAL A 93 25.97 10.07 42.01
CA VAL A 93 27.32 10.28 41.49
C VAL A 93 27.60 11.77 41.38
N GLN A 94 26.71 12.52 40.72
CA GLN A 94 26.86 13.96 40.53
C GLN A 94 25.51 14.62 40.25
N VAL A 95 25.29 15.81 40.79
CA VAL A 95 24.11 16.64 40.48
C VAL A 95 24.58 18.01 40.03
N THR A 96 23.99 18.51 38.94
CA THR A 96 24.20 19.84 38.37
C THR A 96 22.83 20.48 38.11
N GLU A 97 22.79 21.73 37.66
CA GLU A 97 21.51 22.41 37.35
C GLU A 97 20.71 21.68 36.24
N ALA A 98 21.40 21.07 35.29
CA ALA A 98 20.78 20.45 34.11
C ALA A 98 20.81 18.91 34.13
N ARG A 99 21.55 18.28 35.05
CA ARG A 99 21.75 16.83 35.12
C ARG A 99 21.71 16.29 36.54
N GLN A 100 20.95 15.21 36.72
CA GLN A 100 21.04 14.32 37.87
C GLN A 100 21.65 12.97 37.44
N TRP A 101 22.83 12.64 37.95
CA TRP A 101 23.54 11.40 37.65
C TRP A 101 23.57 10.49 38.88
N VAL A 102 22.99 9.30 38.73
CA VAL A 102 22.92 8.25 39.74
C VAL A 102 23.51 6.95 39.19
N ARG A 103 24.05 6.12 40.09
CA ARG A 103 24.50 4.75 39.80
C ARG A 103 23.56 3.77 40.48
N LEU A 104 23.07 2.78 39.73
CA LEU A 104 22.16 1.76 40.26
C LEU A 104 22.95 0.75 41.11
N VAL A 105 22.42 0.41 42.28
CA VAL A 105 23.06 -0.52 43.22
C VAL A 105 22.78 -1.95 42.77
N GLY A 106 23.82 -2.78 42.69
CA GLY A 106 23.69 -4.18 42.24
C GLY A 106 23.61 -4.33 40.71
N LEU A 107 23.33 -3.26 39.98
CA LEU A 107 23.36 -3.21 38.52
C LEU A 107 24.64 -2.50 38.05
N ARG A 108 25.20 -2.91 36.91
CA ARG A 108 26.40 -2.27 36.31
C ARG A 108 26.03 -1.04 35.47
N HIS A 109 25.04 -0.26 35.92
CA HIS A 109 24.42 0.79 35.13
C HIS A 109 24.39 2.14 35.87
N ASP A 110 24.57 3.19 35.09
CA ASP A 110 24.44 4.58 35.50
C ASP A 110 23.28 5.22 34.73
N CYS A 111 22.50 6.06 35.41
CA CYS A 111 21.39 6.81 34.85
C CYS A 111 21.65 8.30 34.98
N GLN A 112 21.54 9.04 33.88
CA GLN A 112 21.68 10.49 33.83
C GLN A 112 20.37 11.10 33.33
N TYR A 113 19.61 11.72 34.22
CA TYR A 113 18.42 12.47 33.86
C TYR A 113 18.80 13.91 33.54
N TRP A 114 18.42 14.35 32.35
CA TRP A 114 18.65 15.68 31.84
C TRP A 114 17.35 16.45 31.73
N VAL A 115 17.38 17.73 32.14
CA VAL A 115 16.30 18.67 31.81
C VAL A 115 16.36 19.02 30.33
N SER A 116 15.24 19.50 29.77
CA SER A 116 15.15 19.91 28.36
C SER A 116 16.24 20.90 27.97
N ASP A 117 16.94 20.61 26.87
CA ASP A 117 17.98 21.50 26.35
C ASP A 117 17.34 22.67 25.56
N THR A 118 17.85 23.87 25.80
CA THR A 118 17.41 25.11 25.14
C THR A 118 18.32 25.56 24.01
N ARG A 119 19.43 24.85 23.77
CA ARG A 119 20.38 25.14 22.70
C ARG A 119 19.79 24.83 21.32
N GLU A 120 20.16 25.64 20.33
CA GLU A 120 19.83 25.37 18.93
C GLU A 120 20.92 24.52 18.25
N PRO A 121 20.56 23.49 17.46
CA PRO A 121 21.48 22.75 16.61
C PRO A 121 22.00 23.67 15.51
N ALA A 122 23.28 23.51 15.19
CA ALA A 122 23.92 24.28 14.14
C ALA A 122 23.54 23.72 12.77
N SER A 123 22.89 24.53 11.93
CA SER A 123 22.71 24.19 10.51
C SER A 123 24.02 24.42 9.77
N THR A 124 24.65 23.34 9.29
CA THR A 124 25.98 23.36 8.68
C THR A 124 26.09 22.53 7.39
N LEU A 125 25.14 21.64 7.09
CA LEU A 125 25.25 20.73 5.95
C LEU A 125 24.72 21.33 4.64
N GLY A 126 23.80 22.31 4.70
CA GLY A 126 23.20 22.94 3.52
C GLY A 126 23.76 24.34 3.22
N SER A 127 24.08 24.62 1.95
CA SER A 127 24.60 25.94 1.53
C SER A 127 23.98 26.49 0.23
N ARG A 128 23.45 25.62 -0.64
CA ARG A 128 22.92 25.98 -1.96
C ARG A 128 21.39 26.00 -1.93
N LYS A 129 20.75 26.95 -2.64
CA LYS A 129 19.28 26.99 -2.72
C LYS A 129 18.77 26.01 -3.79
N LEU A 130 17.67 25.32 -3.51
CA LEU A 130 17.05 24.33 -4.43
C LEU A 130 16.83 24.86 -5.86
N GLY A 131 16.35 26.11 -6.00
CA GLY A 131 16.13 26.74 -7.31
C GLY A 131 17.38 27.24 -8.03
N ARG A 132 18.59 26.96 -7.53
CA ARG A 132 19.88 27.36 -8.12
C ARG A 132 20.79 26.16 -8.44
N LEU A 133 20.22 24.96 -8.48
CA LEU A 133 20.94 23.76 -8.91
C LEU A 133 21.24 23.82 -10.42
N GLY A 134 22.33 23.17 -10.85
CA GLY A 134 22.68 23.05 -12.26
C GLY A 134 21.70 22.12 -13.00
N ALA A 135 21.77 22.10 -14.34
CA ALA A 135 20.89 21.27 -15.17
C ALA A 135 21.06 19.76 -14.89
N GLU A 136 22.28 19.30 -14.60
CA GLU A 136 22.58 17.88 -14.32
C GLU A 136 22.18 17.45 -12.89
N GLU A 137 21.91 18.40 -12.01
CA GLU A 137 21.49 18.17 -10.62
C GLU A 137 19.96 18.36 -10.44
N GLN A 138 19.25 18.65 -11.54
CA GLN A 138 17.84 19.01 -11.51
C GLN A 138 16.93 17.86 -11.05
N TRP A 139 17.40 16.61 -11.18
CA TRP A 139 16.75 15.41 -10.66
C TRP A 139 16.41 15.53 -9.17
N PHE A 140 17.27 16.20 -8.38
CA PHE A 140 17.05 16.38 -6.94
C PHE A 140 15.86 17.30 -6.70
N ALA A 141 15.76 18.41 -7.46
CA ALA A 141 14.65 19.34 -7.35
C ALA A 141 13.34 18.71 -7.82
N GLU A 142 13.36 17.95 -8.92
CA GLU A 142 12.20 17.24 -9.47
C GLU A 142 11.66 16.18 -8.50
N ALA A 143 12.53 15.47 -7.80
CA ALA A 143 12.14 14.51 -6.77
C ALA A 143 11.46 15.18 -5.57
N VAL A 144 11.93 16.36 -5.13
CA VAL A 144 11.41 17.06 -3.94
C VAL A 144 10.15 17.89 -4.24
N GLN A 145 10.02 18.40 -5.47
CA GLN A 145 8.97 19.35 -5.87
C GLN A 145 7.53 18.95 -5.50
N PRO A 146 7.08 17.69 -5.67
CA PRO A 146 5.71 17.30 -5.34
C PRO A 146 5.35 17.50 -3.86
N TYR A 147 6.34 17.42 -2.97
CA TYR A 147 6.12 17.43 -1.53
C TYR A 147 6.21 18.83 -0.92
N LEU A 148 6.73 19.83 -1.64
CA LEU A 148 6.86 21.22 -1.18
C LEU A 148 5.50 21.88 -0.85
N GLY A 149 4.44 21.47 -1.53
CA GLY A 149 3.08 21.99 -1.31
C GLY A 149 2.35 21.36 -0.12
N ASN A 150 2.81 20.19 0.34
CA ASN A 150 2.14 19.38 1.34
C ASN A 150 3.10 18.99 2.49
N ALA A 151 3.74 17.82 2.45
CA ALA A 151 4.58 17.33 3.54
C ALA A 151 5.71 18.30 3.92
N LEU A 152 6.38 18.91 2.95
CA LEU A 152 7.51 19.84 3.16
C LEU A 152 7.08 21.31 3.21
N LYS A 153 5.79 21.59 3.42
CA LYS A 153 5.26 22.95 3.39
C LYS A 153 5.90 23.85 4.45
N GLY A 154 6.45 24.98 3.99
CA GLY A 154 7.04 26.00 4.87
C GLY A 154 8.49 25.74 5.30
N LEU A 155 9.15 24.72 4.75
CA LEU A 155 10.59 24.48 4.92
C LEU A 155 11.40 25.25 3.87
N GLU A 156 12.35 26.06 4.30
CA GLU A 156 13.38 26.58 3.40
C GLU A 156 14.53 25.55 3.33
N LEU A 157 14.63 24.87 2.19
CA LEU A 157 15.62 23.81 1.96
C LEU A 157 16.93 24.38 1.41
N LEU A 158 18.03 24.01 2.06
CA LEU A 158 19.41 24.28 1.63
C LEU A 158 20.07 22.95 1.27
N VAL A 159 20.42 22.78 0.00
CA VAL A 159 21.10 21.61 -0.55
C VAL A 159 22.59 21.66 -0.20
N GLN A 160 23.21 20.48 -0.07
CA GLN A 160 24.63 20.34 0.20
C GLN A 160 25.53 21.08 -0.80
N ALA A 161 26.77 21.37 -0.39
CA ALA A 161 27.74 22.05 -1.24
C ALA A 161 28.28 21.16 -2.37
N ASP A 162 28.41 19.86 -2.11
CA ASP A 162 28.98 18.86 -3.03
C ASP A 162 28.16 18.76 -4.33
N ASP A 163 28.83 18.41 -5.43
CA ASP A 163 28.21 18.22 -6.74
C ASP A 163 27.33 16.96 -6.76
N LEU A 164 26.11 17.08 -7.29
CA LEU A 164 25.11 16.01 -7.34
C LEU A 164 24.97 15.37 -8.72
N SER A 165 25.79 15.78 -9.70
CA SER A 165 25.63 15.37 -11.11
C SER A 165 25.75 13.84 -11.31
N GLU A 166 26.71 13.21 -10.64
CA GLU A 166 26.95 11.75 -10.69
C GLU A 166 26.52 11.00 -9.41
N ALA A 167 25.91 11.71 -8.47
CA ALA A 167 25.53 11.12 -7.18
C ALA A 167 24.30 10.19 -7.32
N THR A 168 24.29 9.09 -6.57
CA THR A 168 23.13 8.18 -6.44
C THR A 168 22.10 8.70 -5.42
N TYR A 169 22.53 9.54 -4.48
CA TYR A 169 21.69 10.24 -3.53
C TYR A 169 22.31 11.60 -3.14
N GLY A 170 21.52 12.49 -2.54
CA GLY A 170 21.95 13.81 -2.10
C GLY A 170 21.31 14.23 -0.78
N TYR A 171 21.88 15.28 -0.17
CA TYR A 171 21.42 15.81 1.13
C TYR A 171 20.96 17.26 1.03
N ALA A 172 19.97 17.62 1.83
CA ALA A 172 19.57 18.98 2.12
C ALA A 172 19.19 19.15 3.60
N GLN A 173 19.24 20.38 4.11
CA GLN A 173 18.71 20.73 5.43
C GLN A 173 17.58 21.73 5.29
N GLY A 174 16.52 21.56 6.08
CA GLY A 174 15.38 22.46 6.15
C GLY A 174 15.16 22.95 7.58
N ARG A 175 14.76 24.21 7.74
CA ARG A 175 14.31 24.75 9.04
C ARG A 175 12.86 25.19 8.94
N THR A 176 12.05 24.84 9.94
CA THR A 176 10.65 25.30 10.03
C THR A 176 10.60 26.73 10.59
N ASN A 177 9.87 27.62 9.93
CA ASN A 177 9.78 29.05 10.28
C ASN A 177 8.67 29.39 11.31
N SER A 178 8.28 28.46 12.19
CA SER A 178 7.27 28.75 13.22
C SER A 178 7.89 29.52 14.39
N LYS A 179 7.19 30.56 14.87
CA LYS A 179 7.64 31.44 15.98
C LYS A 179 7.62 30.75 17.35
N ASP A 180 6.84 29.69 17.52
CA ASP A 180 6.62 29.03 18.82
C ASP A 180 7.34 27.68 18.96
N ALA A 181 7.83 27.09 17.86
CA ALA A 181 8.66 25.87 17.85
C ALA A 181 9.47 25.78 16.54
N TRP A 182 10.80 25.89 16.64
CA TRP A 182 11.69 25.66 15.51
C TRP A 182 12.10 24.18 15.48
N SER A 183 12.22 23.58 14.29
CA SER A 183 12.74 22.23 14.11
C SER A 183 13.70 22.20 12.93
N LEU A 184 14.84 21.53 13.11
CA LEU A 184 15.80 21.25 12.05
C LEU A 184 15.44 19.90 11.44
N LYS A 185 15.34 19.87 10.11
CA LYS A 185 15.06 18.67 9.32
C LYS A 185 16.26 18.39 8.42
N GLU A 186 16.61 17.12 8.30
CA GLU A 186 17.55 16.66 7.28
C GLU A 186 16.77 15.91 6.21
N VAL A 187 17.11 16.15 4.95
CA VAL A 187 16.42 15.57 3.80
C VAL A 187 17.45 14.80 2.99
N VAL A 188 17.19 13.51 2.81
CA VAL A 188 17.98 12.63 1.94
C VAL A 188 17.13 12.32 0.72
N VAL A 189 17.70 12.47 -0.47
CA VAL A 189 16.99 12.22 -1.74
C VAL A 189 17.78 11.20 -2.53
N PHE A 190 17.17 10.05 -2.78
CA PHE A 190 17.68 9.01 -3.67
C PHE A 190 17.26 9.30 -5.11
N ARG A 191 18.16 9.02 -6.06
CA ARG A 191 17.96 9.34 -7.48
C ARG A 191 17.15 8.27 -8.22
N ASP A 192 17.39 6.99 -7.96
CA ASP A 192 16.79 5.89 -8.70
C ASP A 192 16.49 4.66 -7.79
N PRO A 193 15.21 4.34 -7.48
CA PRO A 193 14.05 5.13 -7.86
C PRO A 193 14.07 6.45 -7.04
N PRO A 194 13.38 7.50 -7.50
CA PRO A 194 13.32 8.76 -6.77
C PRO A 194 12.57 8.58 -5.44
N ALA A 195 13.28 8.70 -4.33
CA ALA A 195 12.72 8.64 -2.98
C ALA A 195 13.26 9.77 -2.11
N VAL A 196 12.39 10.40 -1.33
CA VAL A 196 12.69 11.50 -0.42
C VAL A 196 12.47 11.02 1.00
N HIS A 197 13.48 11.11 1.85
CA HIS A 197 13.41 10.79 3.27
C HIS A 197 13.70 12.05 4.07
N VAL A 198 12.91 12.30 5.10
CA VAL A 198 13.03 13.48 5.95
C VAL A 198 13.18 13.03 7.39
N TYR A 199 14.30 13.44 7.99
CA TYR A 199 14.66 13.13 9.36
C TYR A 199 14.47 14.35 10.24
N ASN A 200 13.92 14.14 11.42
CA ASN A 200 13.89 15.12 12.49
C ASN A 200 15.22 15.09 13.25
N VAL A 201 15.82 16.26 13.46
CA VAL A 201 16.94 16.40 14.40
C VAL A 201 16.38 16.63 15.80
N VAL A 202 16.53 15.65 16.67
CA VAL A 202 15.95 15.60 18.02
C VAL A 202 17.05 15.61 19.09
N GLU A 203 16.79 16.29 20.21
CA GLU A 203 17.72 16.33 21.34
C GLU A 203 17.50 15.15 22.28
N HIS A 204 18.59 14.54 22.75
CA HIS A 204 18.59 13.55 23.81
C HIS A 204 19.94 13.55 24.53
N GLY A 205 19.93 13.71 25.85
CA GLY A 205 21.15 13.72 26.65
C GLY A 205 22.13 14.81 26.27
N ARG A 206 21.64 15.99 25.84
CA ARG A 206 22.42 17.13 25.34
C ARG A 206 23.21 16.86 24.04
N ARG A 207 22.85 15.79 23.32
CA ARG A 207 23.31 15.46 21.96
C ARG A 207 22.11 15.50 21.00
N PHE A 208 22.39 15.63 19.71
CA PHE A 208 21.37 15.60 18.67
C PHE A 208 21.44 14.32 17.84
N TYR A 209 20.28 13.74 17.58
CA TYR A 209 20.11 12.52 16.78
C TYR A 209 19.12 12.76 15.64
N THR A 210 19.24 11.97 14.58
CA THR A 210 18.29 11.98 13.46
C THR A 210 17.31 10.82 13.59
N THR A 211 16.03 11.07 13.37
CA THR A 211 14.99 10.03 13.33
C THR A 211 14.08 10.25 12.14
N LEU A 212 13.80 9.20 11.36
CA LEU A 212 12.98 9.33 10.17
C LEU A 212 11.55 9.73 10.55
N ALA A 213 11.08 10.80 9.92
CA ALA A 213 9.76 11.39 10.18
C ALA A 213 8.82 11.27 8.98
N PHE A 214 9.37 11.30 7.76
CA PHE A 214 8.60 11.18 6.54
C PHE A 214 9.43 10.48 5.44
N THR A 215 8.76 9.67 4.63
CA THR A 215 9.27 9.12 3.38
C THR A 215 8.27 9.29 2.25
N SER A 216 8.75 9.55 1.04
CA SER A 216 7.91 9.53 -0.17
C SER A 216 7.62 8.14 -0.71
N ASP A 217 8.35 7.12 -0.23
CA ASP A 217 8.16 5.74 -0.63
C ASP A 217 8.43 4.83 0.58
N ALA A 218 7.37 4.21 1.09
CA ALA A 218 7.41 3.30 2.23
C ALA A 218 8.14 1.98 1.91
N HIS A 219 8.23 1.59 0.63
CA HIS A 219 8.97 0.38 0.23
C HIS A 219 10.49 0.60 0.26
N MET A 220 10.92 1.82 -0.04
CA MET A 220 12.32 2.22 -0.18
C MET A 220 12.87 2.92 1.06
N CYS A 221 12.39 2.58 2.26
CA CYS A 221 12.92 3.15 3.50
C CYS A 221 13.19 2.07 4.55
N LEU A 222 14.07 2.37 5.51
CA LEU A 222 14.54 1.42 6.51
C LEU A 222 13.65 1.36 7.76
N GLN A 223 12.48 1.99 7.74
CA GLN A 223 11.48 1.97 8.81
C GLN A 223 10.12 1.62 8.22
N ASP A 224 9.32 0.82 8.93
CA ASP A 224 7.92 0.65 8.57
C ASP A 224 7.05 1.78 9.13
N PHE A 225 6.06 2.17 8.34
CA PHE A 225 5.06 3.17 8.71
C PHE A 225 3.66 2.56 8.64
N ASP A 226 2.84 2.87 9.64
CA ASP A 226 1.46 2.41 9.73
C ASP A 226 0.51 3.55 10.19
N PRO A 227 -0.60 3.83 9.47
CA PRO A 227 -0.89 3.42 8.10
C PRO A 227 -0.18 4.30 7.05
N PRO A 228 0.30 3.75 5.92
CA PRO A 228 0.88 4.54 4.85
C PRO A 228 -0.20 5.40 4.16
N THR A 229 0.18 6.59 3.71
CA THR A 229 -0.72 7.51 2.98
C THR A 229 -0.51 7.35 1.47
N ILE A 230 -1.59 7.19 0.70
CA ILE A 230 -1.50 7.11 -0.76
C ILE A 230 -1.46 8.53 -1.35
N LEU A 231 -0.50 8.79 -2.22
CA LEU A 231 -0.42 10.02 -3.01
C LEU A 231 -0.44 9.70 -4.51
N ALA A 232 -1.34 10.35 -5.24
CA ALA A 232 -1.36 10.34 -6.71
C ALA A 232 -0.30 11.31 -7.27
N ARG A 233 0.57 10.82 -8.15
CA ARG A 233 1.62 11.57 -8.88
C ARG A 233 1.27 11.83 -10.35
N GLY A 234 0.00 11.71 -10.71
CA GLY A 234 -0.47 11.87 -12.09
C GLY A 234 -1.85 11.26 -12.24
N LEU A 235 -2.23 10.91 -13.47
CA LEU A 235 -3.46 10.17 -13.74
C LEU A 235 -3.33 8.67 -13.34
N ASP A 236 -2.14 8.07 -13.50
CA ASP A 236 -1.92 6.61 -13.35
C ASP A 236 -0.65 6.25 -12.54
N GLU A 237 -0.15 7.11 -11.67
CA GLU A 237 1.03 6.80 -10.82
C GLU A 237 0.72 7.08 -9.36
N TYR A 238 0.82 6.07 -8.49
CA TYR A 238 0.60 6.24 -7.05
C TYR A 238 1.86 5.88 -6.25
N GLN A 239 2.02 6.54 -5.11
CA GLN A 239 3.09 6.26 -4.16
C GLN A 239 2.53 6.10 -2.75
N LEU A 240 3.09 5.13 -2.02
CA LEU A 240 2.84 4.95 -0.60
C LEU A 240 3.82 5.83 0.18
N LEU A 241 3.33 6.95 0.68
CA LEU A 241 4.05 7.80 1.62
C LEU A 241 4.04 7.16 3.02
N GLY A 242 5.11 7.36 3.77
CA GLY A 242 5.19 6.96 5.17
C GLY A 242 5.44 8.16 6.08
N GLY A 243 4.80 8.17 7.25
CA GLY A 243 5.00 9.19 8.27
C GLY A 243 4.37 10.55 7.94
N GLY A 244 4.77 11.57 8.69
CA GLY A 244 4.20 12.91 8.59
C GLY A 244 5.07 13.95 9.28
N LEU A 245 5.04 15.18 8.77
CA LEU A 245 5.79 16.31 9.34
C LEU A 245 4.92 17.24 10.19
N GLU A 246 3.74 16.75 10.60
CA GLU A 246 2.83 17.48 11.46
C GLU A 246 3.36 17.52 12.89
N GLY A 247 3.58 18.73 13.41
CA GLY A 247 4.13 18.96 14.75
C GLY A 247 5.61 19.35 14.73
N GLY A 248 5.93 20.43 15.45
CA GLY A 248 7.31 20.80 15.73
C GLY A 248 7.93 19.82 16.73
N VAL A 249 9.22 19.54 16.61
CA VAL A 249 9.97 18.81 17.64
C VAL A 249 10.13 19.74 18.84
N THR A 250 9.54 19.39 19.98
CA THR A 250 9.71 20.13 21.23
C THR A 250 10.78 19.49 22.10
N SER A 251 11.67 20.30 22.67
CA SER A 251 12.66 19.84 23.65
C SER A 251 11.96 19.27 24.89
N ALA A 252 12.43 18.11 25.36
CA ALA A 252 11.87 17.38 26.48
C ALA A 252 12.98 16.85 27.39
N PRO A 253 12.71 16.60 28.68
CA PRO A 253 13.66 15.90 29.54
C PRO A 253 14.02 14.53 28.96
N SER A 254 15.26 14.09 29.18
CA SER A 254 15.77 12.83 28.63
C SER A 254 16.54 12.02 29.67
N LEU A 255 16.60 10.70 29.46
CA LEU A 255 17.33 9.77 30.32
C LEU A 255 18.40 9.04 29.52
N VAL A 256 19.67 9.28 29.87
CA VAL A 256 20.80 8.54 29.31
C VAL A 256 21.18 7.41 30.26
N ILE A 257 21.23 6.19 29.73
CA ILE A 257 21.62 4.99 30.48
C ILE A 257 22.97 4.52 29.94
N SER A 258 23.95 4.32 30.82
CA SER A 258 25.25 3.76 30.46
C SER A 258 25.57 2.54 31.30
N ARG A 259 26.43 1.65 30.80
CA ARG A 259 26.85 0.44 31.49
C ARG A 259 28.34 0.16 31.33
N SER A 260 28.89 -0.65 32.22
CA SER A 260 30.27 -1.15 32.12
C SER A 260 30.27 -2.67 32.32
N LEU A 261 30.55 -3.42 31.24
CA LEU A 261 30.52 -4.88 31.26
C LEU A 261 31.84 -5.46 31.78
N ASN A 262 32.97 -4.99 31.26
CA ASN A 262 34.33 -5.33 31.70
C ASN A 262 35.26 -4.13 31.41
N SER A 263 36.52 -4.22 31.84
CA SER A 263 37.53 -3.17 31.59
C SER A 263 37.92 -3.06 30.11
N GLU A 264 37.82 -4.14 29.34
CA GLU A 264 38.21 -4.17 27.92
C GLU A 264 37.22 -3.45 27.00
N LEU A 265 35.91 -3.61 27.24
CA LEU A 265 34.85 -3.00 26.44
C LEU A 265 34.58 -1.55 26.83
N GLY A 266 35.06 -1.11 27.99
CA GLY A 266 34.85 0.24 28.50
C GLY A 266 33.38 0.52 28.87
N THR A 267 33.02 1.80 28.83
CA THR A 267 31.64 2.24 29.09
C THR A 267 30.83 2.30 27.80
N GLU A 268 29.65 1.70 27.80
CA GLU A 268 28.72 1.78 26.69
C GLU A 268 27.47 2.58 27.07
N VAL A 269 26.91 3.34 26.13
CA VAL A 269 25.69 4.14 26.31
C VAL A 269 24.55 3.53 25.51
N PHE A 270 23.41 3.28 26.13
CA PHE A 270 22.23 2.78 25.44
C PHE A 270 21.74 3.78 24.39
N ILE A 271 21.52 3.31 23.16
CA ILE A 271 20.91 4.10 22.09
C ILE A 271 19.52 3.54 21.81
N PRO A 272 18.46 4.23 22.22
CA PRO A 272 17.10 3.80 21.95
C PRO A 272 16.82 3.63 20.46
N ALA A 273 16.03 2.60 20.09
CA ALA A 273 15.73 2.26 18.70
C ALA A 273 15.17 3.44 17.89
N ARG A 274 14.39 4.34 18.54
CA ARG A 274 13.82 5.53 17.90
C ARG A 274 14.85 6.48 17.28
N PHE A 275 16.10 6.47 17.73
CA PHE A 275 17.18 7.29 17.16
C PHE A 275 17.96 6.58 16.03
N LEU A 276 17.63 5.33 15.75
CA LEU A 276 18.22 4.53 14.67
C LEU A 276 17.21 4.24 13.54
N ARG A 277 15.94 4.64 13.73
CA ARG A 277 14.87 4.52 12.73
C ARG A 277 15.20 5.25 11.44
N GLY A 278 15.14 4.51 10.34
CA GLY A 278 15.54 4.99 9.01
C GLY A 278 17.05 5.05 8.77
N LEU A 279 17.88 4.68 9.75
CA LEU A 279 19.35 4.55 9.62
C LEU A 279 19.77 3.07 9.58
N LEU A 280 19.12 2.24 10.40
CA LEU A 280 19.25 0.78 10.36
C LEU A 280 17.91 0.16 9.92
N PRO A 281 17.91 -1.00 9.23
CA PRO A 281 16.69 -1.74 8.95
C PRO A 281 15.88 -2.02 10.23
N GLU A 282 14.59 -1.71 10.23
CA GLU A 282 13.68 -1.89 11.36
C GLU A 282 13.75 -3.31 11.96
N CYS A 283 13.88 -4.35 11.13
CA CYS A 283 14.02 -5.72 11.63
C CYS A 283 15.22 -5.93 12.57
N LEU A 284 16.34 -5.22 12.38
CA LEU A 284 17.46 -5.25 13.33
C LEU A 284 17.14 -4.50 14.62
N LEU A 285 16.34 -3.44 14.55
CA LEU A 285 15.91 -2.69 15.73
C LEU A 285 14.89 -3.45 16.57
N LEU A 286 14.15 -4.38 15.97
CA LEU A 286 13.20 -5.25 16.66
C LEU A 286 13.88 -6.39 17.42
N ASP A 287 14.95 -6.94 16.86
CA ASP A 287 15.67 -8.13 17.36
C ASP A 287 16.87 -7.79 18.27
N TYR A 288 17.41 -6.57 18.19
CA TYR A 288 18.64 -6.17 18.90
C TYR A 288 18.49 -4.85 19.67
N LYS A 289 19.12 -4.78 20.86
CA LYS A 289 19.29 -3.56 21.66
C LYS A 289 20.68 -2.96 21.43
N PHE A 290 20.73 -1.72 20.99
CA PHE A 290 21.97 -1.06 20.59
C PHE A 290 22.61 -0.24 21.72
N TRP A 291 23.93 -0.37 21.83
CA TRP A 291 24.76 0.36 22.78
C TRP A 291 25.94 0.98 22.04
N GLN A 292 26.22 2.25 22.30
CA GLN A 292 27.34 2.98 21.73
C GLN A 292 28.57 2.89 22.64
N SER A 293 29.69 2.43 22.09
CA SER A 293 30.99 2.40 22.77
C SER A 293 31.68 3.78 22.76
N GLU A 294 32.77 3.92 23.52
CA GLU A 294 33.51 5.20 23.65
C GLU A 294 34.16 5.66 22.33
N ASP A 295 34.47 4.72 21.43
CA ASP A 295 34.99 4.97 20.08
C ASP A 295 33.90 5.43 19.09
N GLY A 296 32.63 5.44 19.51
CA GLY A 296 31.48 5.83 18.71
C GLY A 296 30.80 4.68 17.96
N SER A 297 31.40 3.48 17.92
CA SER A 297 30.80 2.29 17.31
C SER A 297 29.54 1.85 18.06
N LEU A 298 28.61 1.19 17.36
CA LEU A 298 27.40 0.63 17.97
C LEU A 298 27.47 -0.89 18.02
N ARG A 299 27.01 -1.47 19.13
CA ARG A 299 26.83 -2.91 19.29
C ARG A 299 25.38 -3.23 19.60
N GLY A 300 24.73 -3.97 18.72
CA GLY A 300 23.38 -4.50 18.86
C GLY A 300 23.43 -5.90 19.47
N TYR A 301 23.00 -6.02 20.73
CA TYR A 301 22.91 -7.30 21.45
C TYR A 301 21.51 -7.89 21.28
N PRO A 302 21.36 -9.21 21.09
CA PRO A 302 20.05 -9.84 20.99
C PRO A 302 19.13 -9.44 22.14
N ASP A 303 17.89 -9.06 21.82
CA ASP A 303 16.88 -8.87 22.84
C ASP A 303 16.46 -10.24 23.38
N LEU A 304 16.97 -10.60 24.56
CA LEU A 304 16.72 -11.89 25.20
C LEU A 304 15.23 -12.16 25.45
N ALA A 305 14.38 -11.12 25.51
CA ALA A 305 12.94 -11.27 25.65
C ALA A 305 12.25 -11.72 24.35
N ARG A 306 12.88 -11.46 23.19
CA ARG A 306 12.35 -11.73 21.85
C ARG A 306 13.16 -12.75 21.06
N ALA A 307 14.31 -13.16 21.58
CA ALA A 307 15.23 -14.07 20.91
C ALA A 307 14.54 -15.40 20.54
N ASP A 308 14.59 -15.74 19.26
CA ASP A 308 14.11 -17.02 18.75
C ASP A 308 15.14 -18.12 19.07
N PRO A 309 14.79 -19.13 19.89
CA PRO A 309 15.74 -20.18 20.28
C PRO A 309 16.11 -21.11 19.11
N THR A 310 15.41 -21.03 17.98
CA THR A 310 15.70 -21.84 16.78
C THR A 310 16.74 -21.21 15.87
N LYS A 311 17.02 -19.91 16.04
CA LYS A 311 18.02 -19.18 15.25
C LYS A 311 19.37 -19.19 15.94
N ASP A 312 20.43 -19.27 15.14
CA ASP A 312 21.78 -19.13 15.66
C ASP A 312 21.98 -17.73 16.25
N PRO A 313 22.47 -17.62 17.50
CA PRO A 313 22.63 -16.33 18.14
C PRO A 313 23.73 -15.54 17.44
N SER A 314 23.51 -14.25 17.26
CA SER A 314 24.49 -13.35 16.66
C SER A 314 24.45 -11.98 17.33
N MET A 315 25.41 -11.12 17.03
CA MET A 315 25.47 -9.74 17.49
C MET A 315 25.69 -8.84 16.26
N ILE A 316 25.13 -7.64 16.30
CA ILE A 316 25.34 -6.64 15.25
C ILE A 316 26.42 -5.66 15.71
N GLU A 317 27.41 -5.39 14.87
CA GLU A 317 28.39 -4.33 15.06
C GLU A 317 28.22 -3.29 13.96
N VAL A 318 28.17 -2.01 14.34
CA VAL A 318 28.12 -0.89 13.42
C VAL A 318 29.36 -0.04 13.62
N GLU A 319 30.27 -0.12 12.66
CA GLU A 319 31.45 0.72 12.59
C GLU A 319 31.10 2.02 11.87
N ILE A 320 31.28 3.17 12.53
CA ILE A 320 30.98 4.47 11.95
C ILE A 320 32.27 5.08 11.41
N GLN A 321 32.32 5.26 10.09
CA GLN A 321 33.42 5.93 9.41
C GLN A 321 33.06 7.40 9.16
N PRO A 322 33.66 8.36 9.89
CA PRO A 322 33.34 9.78 9.71
C PRO A 322 33.98 10.33 8.43
N SER A 323 33.21 11.10 7.66
CA SER A 323 33.71 11.78 6.45
C SER A 323 34.52 13.03 6.78
N ASP A 324 34.09 13.79 7.80
CA ASP A 324 34.66 15.10 8.18
C ASP A 324 35.31 15.09 9.58
N GLY A 325 35.71 13.91 10.07
CA GLY A 325 36.21 13.69 11.43
C GLY A 325 35.12 13.51 12.49
N PRO A 326 35.47 13.15 13.73
CA PRO A 326 34.49 12.80 14.76
C PRO A 326 33.69 14.01 15.26
N ASP A 327 32.38 13.86 15.46
CA ASP A 327 31.53 14.87 16.10
C ASP A 327 31.75 14.90 17.62
N ALA A 328 32.86 15.50 18.04
CA ALA A 328 33.19 15.69 19.44
C ALA A 328 32.19 16.59 20.19
N LYS A 329 31.34 17.36 19.49
CA LYS A 329 30.40 18.31 20.11
C LYS A 329 29.01 17.70 20.31
N GLY A 330 28.70 16.59 19.64
CA GLY A 330 27.38 15.95 19.66
C GLY A 330 26.29 16.84 19.07
N LEU A 331 26.66 17.69 18.10
CA LEU A 331 25.75 18.66 17.47
C LEU A 331 25.12 18.12 16.18
N CYS A 332 25.41 16.87 15.80
CA CYS A 332 24.97 16.25 14.56
C CYS A 332 25.44 17.06 13.35
N THR A 333 26.74 17.39 13.32
CA THR A 333 27.33 18.25 12.27
C THR A 333 28.33 17.53 11.36
N SER A 334 28.69 16.29 11.67
CA SER A 334 29.58 15.47 10.85
C SER A 334 28.79 14.48 10.01
N LYS A 335 29.20 14.28 8.75
CA LYS A 335 28.74 13.15 7.94
C LYS A 335 29.54 11.88 8.30
N GLY A 336 28.92 10.72 8.14
CA GLY A 336 29.59 9.43 8.29
C GLY A 336 28.81 8.30 7.64
N VAL A 337 29.51 7.22 7.33
CA VAL A 337 28.95 5.98 6.78
C VAL A 337 29.05 4.90 7.84
N GLY A 338 27.96 4.16 8.05
CA GLY A 338 27.94 3.02 8.96
C GLY A 338 28.15 1.71 8.20
N VAL A 339 29.15 0.93 8.59
CA VAL A 339 29.36 -0.45 8.11
C VAL A 339 28.79 -1.41 9.14
N ILE A 340 27.78 -2.18 8.74
CA ILE A 340 27.05 -3.08 9.63
C ILE A 340 27.57 -4.51 9.41
N ARG A 341 28.01 -5.17 10.48
CA ARG A 341 28.49 -6.54 10.47
C ARG A 341 27.70 -7.40 11.44
N ARG A 342 27.37 -8.62 11.04
CA ARG A 342 26.77 -9.64 11.91
C ARG A 342 27.85 -10.63 12.32
N ARG A 343 28.11 -10.71 13.63
CA ARG A 343 29.02 -11.68 14.23
C ARG A 343 28.27 -12.82 14.88
N PRO A 344 28.56 -14.08 14.54
CA PRO A 344 27.96 -15.23 15.20
C PRO A 344 28.45 -15.35 16.65
N LEU A 345 27.56 -15.83 17.53
CA LEU A 345 27.85 -16.09 18.94
C LEU A 345 27.80 -17.59 19.21
N LYS A 346 28.57 -18.07 20.19
CA LYS A 346 28.54 -19.48 20.60
C LYS A 346 27.22 -19.86 21.28
N CYS A 347 26.64 -18.94 22.02
CA CYS A 347 25.37 -19.10 22.73
C CYS A 347 24.75 -17.74 23.04
N LEU A 348 23.45 -17.73 23.39
CA LEU A 348 22.80 -16.52 23.86
C LEU A 348 23.45 -16.04 25.17
N PRO A 349 23.85 -14.76 25.28
CA PRO A 349 24.49 -14.25 26.48
C PRO A 349 23.49 -14.21 27.63
N ALA A 350 23.96 -14.51 28.84
CA ALA A 350 23.19 -14.20 30.04
C ALA A 350 23.03 -12.68 30.18
N GLU A 351 21.94 -12.22 30.79
CA GLU A 351 21.69 -10.81 31.01
C GLU A 351 22.87 -10.14 31.77
N GLY A 352 23.47 -9.12 31.13
CA GLY A 352 24.62 -8.38 31.64
C GLY A 352 25.97 -9.10 31.51
N ALA A 353 26.05 -10.21 30.76
CA ALA A 353 27.30 -10.90 30.44
C ALA A 353 27.88 -10.43 29.10
N VAL A 354 29.19 -10.58 28.95
CA VAL A 354 29.89 -10.34 27.66
C VAL A 354 29.55 -11.51 26.72
N PRO A 355 29.09 -11.25 25.48
CA PRO A 355 28.84 -12.31 24.51
C PRO A 355 30.12 -13.01 24.08
N GLU A 356 30.08 -14.34 24.01
CA GLU A 356 31.18 -15.13 23.47
C GLU A 356 31.02 -15.28 21.95
N VAL A 357 31.92 -14.63 21.21
CA VAL A 357 31.94 -14.69 19.75
C VAL A 357 32.38 -16.08 19.28
N ASP A 358 31.69 -16.58 18.25
CA ASP A 358 32.13 -17.78 17.53
C ASP A 358 33.09 -17.39 16.41
N GLU A 359 34.39 -17.58 16.65
CA GLU A 359 35.45 -17.26 15.68
C GLU A 359 35.51 -18.25 14.50
N ASP A 360 34.86 -19.42 14.61
CA ASP A 360 34.88 -20.44 13.56
C ASP A 360 33.87 -20.14 12.43
N SER A 361 32.88 -19.29 12.71
CA SER A 361 31.81 -18.93 11.78
C SER A 361 32.08 -17.58 11.08
N PRO A 362 31.72 -17.43 9.80
CA PRO A 362 32.05 -16.22 9.04
C PRO A 362 31.27 -15.00 9.53
N VAL A 363 31.95 -13.85 9.55
CA VAL A 363 31.31 -12.55 9.76
C VAL A 363 30.66 -12.11 8.46
N LEU A 364 29.43 -11.58 8.56
CA LEU A 364 28.68 -11.14 7.40
C LEU A 364 28.52 -9.61 7.40
N THR A 365 28.76 -8.96 6.27
CA THR A 365 28.62 -7.51 6.11
C THR A 365 27.29 -7.20 5.41
N LEU A 366 26.50 -6.27 5.95
CA LEU A 366 25.23 -5.88 5.36
C LEU A 366 25.46 -4.97 4.15
N ILE A 367 24.82 -5.30 3.03
CA ILE A 367 24.86 -4.54 1.80
C ILE A 367 23.74 -3.48 1.83
N ASN A 368 24.09 -2.22 1.54
CA ASN A 368 23.11 -1.14 1.45
C ASN A 368 22.29 -1.24 0.15
N VAL A 369 21.04 -1.68 0.29
CA VAL A 369 20.09 -1.85 -0.83
C VAL A 369 19.66 -0.50 -1.44
N LEU A 370 19.58 0.56 -0.62
CA LEU A 370 19.11 1.88 -1.06
C LEU A 370 20.14 2.63 -1.91
N GLY A 371 21.43 2.35 -1.69
CA GLY A 371 22.55 2.98 -2.42
C GLY A 371 22.94 2.29 -3.72
N ALA A 372 22.27 1.19 -4.11
CA ALA A 372 22.67 0.38 -5.25
C ALA A 372 22.62 1.16 -6.58
N ALA A 373 23.77 1.23 -7.28
CA ALA A 373 23.88 1.98 -8.52
C ALA A 373 22.97 1.43 -9.63
N ARG A 374 22.43 2.33 -10.45
CA ARG A 374 21.54 2.00 -11.57
C ARG A 374 22.19 1.00 -12.54
N GLY A 375 21.43 -0.03 -12.91
CA GLY A 375 21.89 -1.06 -13.86
C GLY A 375 22.91 -2.06 -13.29
N SER A 376 23.29 -1.94 -12.01
CA SER A 376 24.15 -2.92 -11.35
C SER A 376 23.42 -4.25 -11.09
N ALA A 377 24.17 -5.35 -10.93
CA ALA A 377 23.60 -6.64 -10.55
C ALA A 377 22.92 -6.57 -9.17
N LEU A 378 23.54 -5.85 -8.22
CA LEU A 378 22.95 -5.60 -6.90
C LEU A 378 21.59 -4.93 -7.01
N ARG A 379 21.46 -3.96 -7.93
CA ARG A 379 20.19 -3.27 -8.14
C ARG A 379 19.09 -4.20 -8.62
N ASN A 380 19.40 -5.11 -9.55
CA ASN A 380 18.42 -6.09 -10.02
C ASN A 380 17.98 -7.06 -8.92
N VAL A 381 18.92 -7.48 -8.06
CA VAL A 381 18.61 -8.33 -6.89
C VAL A 381 17.76 -7.54 -5.89
N ALA A 382 18.14 -6.31 -5.57
CA ALA A 382 17.40 -5.40 -4.70
C ALA A 382 15.94 -5.24 -5.17
N GLU A 383 15.74 -4.88 -6.44
CA GLU A 383 14.40 -4.71 -7.02
C GLU A 383 13.58 -6.00 -7.00
N LEU A 384 14.20 -7.16 -7.17
CA LEU A 384 13.51 -8.44 -7.05
C LEU A 384 13.13 -8.76 -5.61
N MET A 385 14.03 -8.51 -4.65
CA MET A 385 13.79 -8.82 -3.23
C MET A 385 12.76 -7.87 -2.60
N LEU A 386 12.79 -6.59 -3.00
CA LEU A 386 11.83 -5.58 -2.53
C LEU A 386 10.40 -5.82 -3.06
N ARG A 387 10.21 -6.76 -4.00
CA ARG A 387 8.88 -7.28 -4.34
C ARG A 387 8.29 -8.14 -3.22
N LEU A 388 9.10 -8.83 -2.43
CA LEU A 388 8.62 -9.68 -1.35
C LEU A 388 8.39 -8.90 -0.06
N ASP A 389 9.23 -7.90 0.26
CA ASP A 389 9.06 -7.05 1.45
C ASP A 389 9.69 -5.64 1.30
N SER A 390 9.57 -4.76 2.31
CA SER A 390 10.17 -3.42 2.32
C SER A 390 11.67 -3.44 2.66
N ALA A 391 12.40 -2.37 2.34
CA ALA A 391 13.82 -2.25 2.69
C ALA A 391 14.08 -2.31 4.21
N ALA A 392 13.08 -2.01 5.04
CA ALA A 392 13.11 -2.16 6.49
C ALA A 392 13.18 -3.63 6.95
N GLN A 393 12.74 -4.57 6.11
CA GLN A 393 12.53 -5.98 6.42
C GLN A 393 13.33 -6.93 5.51
N VAL A 394 14.25 -6.40 4.71
CA VAL A 394 15.10 -7.17 3.79
C VAL A 394 16.57 -6.95 4.15
N LEU A 395 17.30 -8.03 4.38
CA LEU A 395 18.72 -8.00 4.72
C LEU A 395 19.53 -8.75 3.67
N LEU A 396 20.45 -8.06 2.99
CA LEU A 396 21.39 -8.64 2.03
C LEU A 396 22.78 -8.72 2.68
N TRP A 397 23.31 -9.92 2.83
CA TRP A 397 24.58 -10.19 3.51
C TRP A 397 25.67 -10.62 2.52
N SER A 398 26.85 -10.03 2.65
CA SER A 398 28.08 -10.45 1.98
C SER A 398 29.01 -11.21 2.92
N ASP A 399 29.77 -12.16 2.40
CA ASP A 399 30.86 -12.86 3.09
C ASP A 399 32.20 -12.11 3.02
N SER A 400 32.22 -10.94 2.38
CA SER A 400 33.42 -10.12 2.23
C SER A 400 33.43 -8.90 3.16
N ASP A 401 34.63 -8.48 3.54
CA ASP A 401 34.86 -7.28 4.36
C ASP A 401 34.73 -5.97 3.56
N ALA A 402 34.55 -6.04 2.24
CA ALA A 402 34.60 -4.90 1.34
C ALA A 402 33.23 -4.26 1.07
N GLU A 403 33.21 -2.92 0.97
CA GLU A 403 32.01 -2.07 0.94
C GLU A 403 31.25 -2.09 -0.40
N GLU A 404 31.84 -2.56 -1.50
CA GLU A 404 31.33 -2.24 -2.85
C GLU A 404 31.06 -3.43 -3.80
N ASP A 405 31.34 -4.68 -3.41
CA ASP A 405 31.22 -5.79 -4.36
C ASP A 405 29.92 -6.59 -4.23
N SER A 406 28.98 -6.27 -5.12
CA SER A 406 27.86 -7.14 -5.51
C SER A 406 28.27 -8.57 -5.89
N ALA A 407 29.57 -8.82 -6.12
CA ALA A 407 30.14 -10.11 -6.49
C ALA A 407 30.11 -11.17 -5.36
N ASN A 408 29.96 -10.75 -4.11
CA ASN A 408 30.09 -11.60 -2.92
C ASN A 408 28.79 -11.67 -2.10
N LEU A 409 27.64 -11.60 -2.76
CA LEU A 409 26.34 -11.82 -2.10
C LEU A 409 26.28 -13.26 -1.57
N ALA A 410 26.20 -13.43 -0.26
CA ALA A 410 26.20 -14.74 0.39
C ALA A 410 24.80 -15.19 0.79
N LYS A 411 24.03 -14.31 1.44
CA LYS A 411 22.72 -14.63 2.02
C LYS A 411 21.75 -13.46 1.92
N ILE A 412 20.48 -13.75 1.68
CA ILE A 412 19.37 -12.79 1.73
C ILE A 412 18.39 -13.29 2.78
N GLU A 413 17.93 -12.42 3.68
CA GLU A 413 16.98 -12.77 4.73
C GLU A 413 15.79 -11.83 4.71
N PHE A 414 14.62 -12.41 4.96
CA PHE A 414 13.34 -11.73 5.15
C PHE A 414 12.84 -12.06 6.55
N PRO A 415 13.33 -11.40 7.62
CA PRO A 415 12.99 -11.76 9.00
C PRO A 415 11.49 -11.81 9.26
N ARG A 416 10.73 -10.85 8.70
CA ARG A 416 9.27 -10.79 8.79
C ARG A 416 8.58 -11.98 8.12
N LEU A 417 9.06 -12.44 6.97
CA LEU A 417 8.48 -13.57 6.23
C LEU A 417 8.97 -14.92 6.77
N GLY A 418 10.05 -14.95 7.53
CA GLY A 418 10.72 -16.19 7.94
C GLY A 418 11.32 -16.94 6.74
N LEU A 419 11.86 -16.20 5.77
CA LEU A 419 12.45 -16.76 4.57
C LEU A 419 13.92 -16.36 4.43
N SER A 420 14.71 -17.25 3.84
CA SER A 420 16.11 -16.99 3.56
C SER A 420 16.57 -17.63 2.26
N PHE A 421 17.49 -16.94 1.57
CA PHE A 421 18.08 -17.39 0.32
C PHE A 421 19.59 -17.39 0.41
N THR A 422 20.23 -18.49 -0.01
CA THR A 422 21.69 -18.59 -0.09
C THR A 422 22.16 -18.64 -1.53
N ALA A 423 23.19 -17.85 -1.83
CA ALA A 423 23.84 -17.86 -3.12
C ALA A 423 24.72 -19.12 -3.24
N ARG A 424 24.48 -19.93 -4.28
CA ARG A 424 25.25 -21.15 -4.54
C ARG A 424 25.63 -21.21 -6.01
N ASN A 425 26.86 -21.64 -6.29
CA ASN A 425 27.30 -21.89 -7.65
C ASN A 425 26.77 -23.26 -8.12
N ALA A 426 25.87 -23.27 -9.09
CA ALA A 426 25.30 -24.47 -9.67
C ALA A 426 25.62 -24.52 -11.17
N GLY A 427 26.64 -25.28 -11.55
CA GLY A 427 27.01 -25.47 -12.96
C GLY A 427 27.69 -24.27 -13.61
N GLY A 428 28.35 -23.40 -12.84
CA GLY A 428 29.03 -22.21 -13.34
C GLY A 428 28.19 -20.93 -13.27
N GLU A 429 26.93 -21.03 -12.82
CA GLU A 429 26.03 -19.91 -12.63
C GLU A 429 25.70 -19.76 -11.14
N MET A 430 25.73 -18.52 -10.63
CA MET A 430 25.31 -18.21 -9.27
C MET A 430 23.78 -18.18 -9.20
N ARG A 431 23.19 -18.99 -8.32
CA ARG A 431 21.74 -19.07 -8.10
C ARG A 431 21.40 -18.88 -6.65
N LEU A 432 20.28 -18.23 -6.38
CA LEU A 432 19.76 -17.99 -5.03
C LEU A 432 18.78 -19.11 -4.69
N TYR A 433 19.19 -20.02 -3.80
CA TYR A 433 18.38 -21.14 -3.31
C TYR A 433 17.64 -20.75 -2.04
N CYS A 434 16.35 -21.05 -1.97
CA CYS A 434 15.56 -20.88 -0.75
C CYS A 434 15.93 -21.96 0.27
N GLU A 435 16.22 -21.57 1.52
CA GLU A 435 16.61 -22.53 2.56
C GLU A 435 15.41 -23.33 3.07
N GLU A 436 14.22 -22.72 3.09
CA GLU A 436 12.99 -23.34 3.57
C GLU A 436 12.43 -24.37 2.58
N PHE A 437 12.77 -24.25 1.29
CA PHE A 437 12.32 -25.17 0.24
C PHE A 437 13.50 -25.82 -0.49
N ALA A 438 13.85 -27.03 -0.05
CA ALA A 438 14.97 -27.80 -0.58
C ALA A 438 14.93 -27.93 -2.12
N GLY A 439 15.96 -27.40 -2.78
CA GLY A 439 16.15 -27.50 -4.22
C GLY A 439 15.42 -26.46 -5.06
N LEU A 440 14.60 -25.59 -4.46
CA LEU A 440 14.01 -24.43 -5.14
C LEU A 440 14.99 -23.26 -5.16
N TYR A 441 15.18 -22.68 -6.34
CA TYR A 441 15.98 -21.47 -6.55
C TYR A 441 15.20 -20.43 -7.35
N ILE A 442 15.61 -19.16 -7.27
CA ILE A 442 14.99 -18.07 -8.03
C ILE A 442 15.20 -18.30 -9.53
N SER A 443 14.10 -18.35 -10.28
CA SER A 443 14.14 -18.58 -11.72
C SER A 443 14.11 -17.28 -12.52
N ASN A 444 14.95 -17.23 -13.55
CA ASN A 444 14.94 -16.19 -14.57
C ASN A 444 14.11 -16.58 -15.81
N ASP A 445 13.44 -17.73 -15.79
CA ASP A 445 12.59 -18.17 -16.89
C ASP A 445 11.34 -17.29 -17.01
N ARG A 446 11.04 -16.82 -18.21
CA ARG A 446 10.00 -15.80 -18.50
C ARG A 446 9.19 -16.16 -19.74
N ASP A 447 8.68 -17.39 -19.78
CA ASP A 447 7.73 -17.81 -20.80
C ASP A 447 6.40 -17.05 -20.71
N ASP A 448 5.75 -16.76 -21.85
CA ASP A 448 4.48 -16.02 -21.93
C ASP A 448 3.39 -16.57 -20.99
N SER A 449 3.30 -17.91 -20.91
CA SER A 449 2.38 -18.59 -19.99
C SER A 449 2.65 -18.26 -18.51
N VAL A 450 3.92 -18.18 -18.12
CA VAL A 450 4.33 -17.85 -16.74
C VAL A 450 4.12 -16.37 -16.47
N LEU A 451 4.42 -15.50 -17.44
CA LEU A 451 4.12 -14.08 -17.36
C LEU A 451 2.62 -13.83 -17.17
N GLN A 452 1.75 -14.60 -17.85
CA GLN A 452 0.31 -14.54 -17.66
C GLN A 452 -0.12 -14.99 -16.24
N LEU A 453 0.59 -15.94 -15.62
CA LEU A 453 0.37 -16.33 -14.23
C LEU A 453 0.88 -15.29 -13.23
N LEU A 454 1.92 -14.51 -13.57
CA LEU A 454 2.44 -13.45 -12.70
C LEU A 454 1.70 -12.12 -12.86
N ALA A 455 1.05 -11.88 -13.99
CA ALA A 455 0.28 -10.67 -14.25
C ALA A 455 -0.73 -10.40 -13.13
N GLY A 456 -0.70 -9.24 -12.47
CA GLY A 456 -1.57 -8.94 -11.31
C GLY A 456 -1.05 -9.43 -9.95
N LEU A 457 0.18 -9.94 -9.89
CA LEU A 457 0.92 -10.23 -8.65
C LEU A 457 2.25 -9.45 -8.65
N PRO A 458 2.24 -8.13 -8.36
CA PRO A 458 3.47 -7.31 -8.36
C PRO A 458 4.56 -7.84 -7.41
N GLN A 459 4.15 -8.51 -6.32
CA GLN A 459 5.01 -9.16 -5.34
C GLN A 459 5.49 -10.58 -5.71
N GLY A 460 5.03 -11.14 -6.84
CA GLY A 460 5.28 -12.53 -7.21
C GLY A 460 6.74 -12.79 -7.59
N VAL A 461 7.39 -13.73 -6.89
CA VAL A 461 8.73 -14.23 -7.22
C VAL A 461 8.65 -15.67 -7.70
N LEU A 462 9.25 -15.94 -8.86
CA LEU A 462 9.25 -17.28 -9.45
C LEU A 462 10.40 -18.12 -8.90
N LEU A 463 10.07 -19.29 -8.37
CA LEU A 463 11.00 -20.32 -7.96
C LEU A 463 10.93 -21.52 -8.92
N GLN A 464 12.04 -22.22 -9.09
CA GLN A 464 12.15 -23.41 -9.94
C GLN A 464 13.10 -24.44 -9.32
N ASN A 465 12.85 -25.73 -9.56
CA ASN A 465 13.78 -26.81 -9.19
C ASN A 465 14.58 -27.33 -10.40
N SER A 466 15.50 -28.28 -10.14
CA SER A 466 16.31 -28.92 -11.20
C SER A 466 15.50 -29.74 -12.21
N TYR A 467 14.26 -30.09 -11.90
CA TYR A 467 13.34 -30.80 -12.81
C TYR A 467 12.50 -29.86 -13.68
N GLY A 468 12.62 -28.54 -13.48
CA GLY A 468 11.87 -27.53 -14.22
C GLY A 468 10.46 -27.26 -13.69
N GLU A 469 10.09 -27.84 -12.55
CA GLU A 469 8.85 -27.51 -11.84
C GLU A 469 8.97 -26.12 -11.22
N MET A 470 7.90 -25.34 -11.30
CA MET A 470 7.90 -23.94 -10.90
C MET A 470 6.88 -23.68 -9.79
N SER A 471 7.17 -22.69 -8.96
CA SER A 471 6.26 -22.19 -7.92
C SER A 471 6.34 -20.67 -7.86
N VAL A 472 5.22 -20.01 -7.57
CA VAL A 472 5.16 -18.56 -7.35
C VAL A 472 5.10 -18.29 -5.86
N LEU A 473 6.10 -17.59 -5.35
CA LEU A 473 6.19 -17.13 -3.97
C LEU A 473 5.59 -15.72 -3.86
N VAL A 474 4.73 -15.52 -2.86
CA VAL A 474 4.01 -14.27 -2.60
C VAL A 474 4.04 -13.99 -1.11
N SER A 475 4.27 -12.73 -0.71
CA SER A 475 4.18 -12.32 0.70
C SER A 475 2.71 -12.30 1.16
N ALA A 476 2.44 -12.91 2.32
CA ALA A 476 1.12 -12.85 2.97
C ALA A 476 0.97 -11.60 3.86
N THR A 477 2.08 -10.98 4.25
CA THR A 477 2.13 -9.78 5.09
C THR A 477 1.84 -8.49 4.34
N ALA A 478 1.76 -8.55 3.00
CA ALA A 478 1.45 -7.41 2.16
C ALA A 478 -0.06 -7.21 2.02
N LYS A 479 -0.60 -6.20 2.71
CA LYS A 479 -2.01 -5.80 2.58
C LYS A 479 -2.23 -5.09 1.24
N PRO A 480 -3.11 -5.60 0.37
CA PRO A 480 -3.41 -4.94 -0.89
C PRO A 480 -4.27 -3.69 -0.67
N LEU A 481 -3.90 -2.60 -1.31
CA LEU A 481 -4.62 -1.33 -1.34
C LEU A 481 -4.91 -0.95 -2.79
N CYS A 482 -6.10 -0.42 -3.02
CA CYS A 482 -6.48 0.17 -4.30
C CYS A 482 -6.60 1.69 -4.09
N PRO A 483 -5.93 2.52 -4.90
CA PRO A 483 -6.15 3.96 -4.87
C PRO A 483 -7.59 4.31 -5.19
N ASP A 484 -8.16 5.26 -4.44
CA ASP A 484 -9.48 5.83 -4.70
C ASP A 484 -9.31 7.10 -5.53
N ASP A 485 -9.29 6.96 -6.86
CA ASP A 485 -9.25 8.11 -7.76
C ASP A 485 -10.56 8.22 -8.55
N GLU A 486 -11.30 9.32 -8.32
CA GLU A 486 -12.51 9.63 -9.07
C GLU A 486 -12.21 9.94 -10.55
N THR A 487 -10.96 10.30 -10.88
CA THR A 487 -10.54 10.67 -12.23
C THR A 487 -10.23 9.47 -13.12
N ASP A 488 -9.75 8.36 -12.54
CA ASP A 488 -9.61 7.07 -13.21
C ASP A 488 -10.30 5.92 -12.45
N PRO A 489 -11.62 5.74 -12.63
CA PRO A 489 -12.34 4.61 -12.05
C PRO A 489 -11.91 3.26 -12.66
N PHE A 490 -11.09 3.28 -13.72
CA PHE A 490 -10.60 2.09 -14.40
C PHE A 490 -9.18 1.69 -13.99
N SER A 491 -8.54 2.39 -13.06
CA SER A 491 -7.23 1.98 -12.57
C SER A 491 -7.30 0.57 -11.96
N GLY A 492 -6.31 -0.26 -12.27
CA GLY A 492 -6.14 -1.62 -11.74
C GLY A 492 -4.82 -1.76 -10.98
N GLU A 493 -4.26 -0.63 -10.56
CA GLU A 493 -3.00 -0.56 -9.83
C GLU A 493 -3.19 -1.04 -8.40
N ILE A 494 -2.31 -1.94 -7.98
CA ILE A 494 -2.34 -2.52 -6.64
C ILE A 494 -1.13 -2.01 -5.89
N LEU A 495 -1.39 -1.29 -4.82
CA LEU A 495 -0.37 -0.89 -3.84
C LEU A 495 -0.34 -1.92 -2.70
N LEU A 496 0.81 -2.10 -2.07
CA LEU A 496 1.00 -3.10 -1.03
C LEU A 496 1.45 -2.43 0.27
N ALA A 497 0.55 -2.26 1.24
CA ALA A 497 0.93 -1.82 2.58
C ALA A 497 1.56 -2.99 3.34
N ARG A 498 2.86 -2.88 3.63
CA ARG A 498 3.64 -3.93 4.31
C ARG A 498 3.85 -3.66 5.79
N GLY A 499 3.71 -2.40 6.21
CA GLY A 499 3.92 -1.93 7.57
C GLY A 499 2.70 -2.03 8.48
N ASP A 500 1.54 -2.50 8.00
CA ASP A 500 0.29 -2.60 8.76
C ASP A 500 0.41 -3.67 9.86
N GLU A 501 0.53 -3.22 11.13
CA GLU A 501 0.80 -4.11 12.25
C GLU A 501 -0.38 -5.07 12.51
N GLU A 502 -1.61 -4.56 12.42
CA GLU A 502 -2.83 -5.37 12.58
C GLU A 502 -2.91 -6.48 11.53
N TRP A 503 -2.57 -6.17 10.28
CA TRP A 503 -2.54 -7.14 9.19
C TRP A 503 -1.49 -8.22 9.43
N VAL A 504 -0.27 -7.82 9.79
CA VAL A 504 0.86 -8.73 10.02
C VAL A 504 0.62 -9.65 11.22
N ASP A 505 -0.01 -9.15 12.29
CA ASP A 505 -0.32 -9.92 13.49
C ASP A 505 -1.44 -10.95 13.28
N ALA A 506 -2.36 -10.66 12.37
CA ALA A 506 -3.42 -11.59 12.00
C ALA A 506 -2.93 -12.72 11.07
N VAL A 507 -1.82 -12.52 10.34
CA VAL A 507 -1.17 -13.60 9.58
C VAL A 507 -0.53 -14.59 10.57
N GLY A 508 -0.82 -15.88 10.38
CA GLY A 508 -0.33 -16.94 11.26
C GLY A 508 1.20 -17.16 11.19
N GLY A 509 1.64 -18.34 11.63
CA GLY A 509 3.07 -18.67 11.70
C GLY A 509 3.78 -18.71 10.34
N VAL A 510 3.06 -19.01 9.25
CA VAL A 510 3.62 -19.00 7.89
C VAL A 510 3.21 -17.70 7.21
N ARG A 511 4.18 -16.83 6.92
CA ARG A 511 3.95 -15.45 6.48
C ARG A 511 4.09 -15.23 4.97
N TYR A 512 3.96 -16.31 4.21
CA TYR A 512 4.05 -16.30 2.75
C TYR A 512 3.14 -17.37 2.15
N TYR A 513 2.80 -17.20 0.87
CA TYR A 513 2.10 -18.21 0.06
C TYR A 513 3.02 -18.73 -1.03
N LEU A 514 3.08 -20.07 -1.14
CA LEU A 514 3.80 -20.75 -2.22
C LEU A 514 2.79 -21.46 -3.12
N TYR A 515 2.54 -20.88 -4.29
CA TYR A 515 1.61 -21.44 -5.28
C TYR A 515 2.37 -22.30 -6.28
N ALA A 516 2.17 -23.62 -6.24
CA ALA A 516 2.76 -24.49 -7.25
C ALA A 516 2.16 -24.21 -8.63
N VAL A 517 3.00 -24.09 -9.66
CA VAL A 517 2.56 -23.96 -11.04
C VAL A 517 2.24 -25.36 -11.57
N HIS A 518 0.99 -25.57 -11.99
CA HIS A 518 0.61 -26.85 -12.58
C HIS A 518 1.46 -27.15 -13.85
N VAL A 519 1.71 -28.42 -14.15
CA VAL A 519 2.56 -28.86 -15.29
C VAL A 519 2.12 -28.26 -16.63
N SER A 520 0.83 -27.95 -16.79
CA SER A 520 0.29 -27.29 -17.99
C SER A 520 0.62 -25.79 -18.10
N ARG A 521 1.16 -25.18 -17.03
CA ARG A 521 1.46 -23.74 -16.89
C ARG A 521 0.24 -22.83 -17.15
N ARG A 522 -0.96 -23.32 -16.83
CA ARG A 522 -2.23 -22.59 -17.05
C ARG A 522 -2.89 -22.08 -15.77
N PHE A 523 -2.55 -22.63 -14.62
CA PHE A 523 -3.12 -22.23 -13.34
C PHE A 523 -2.16 -22.51 -12.19
N LEU A 524 -2.42 -21.83 -11.08
CA LEU A 524 -1.73 -21.97 -9.81
C LEU A 524 -2.51 -22.95 -8.92
N VAL A 525 -1.82 -23.77 -8.16
CA VAL A 525 -2.41 -24.65 -7.14
C VAL A 525 -2.43 -23.89 -5.82
N MET A 526 -3.61 -23.75 -5.24
CA MET A 526 -3.79 -23.05 -3.96
C MET A 526 -3.69 -24.05 -2.80
N PRO A 527 -2.73 -23.87 -1.86
CA PRO A 527 -2.50 -24.82 -0.78
C PRO A 527 -3.51 -24.71 0.37
N THR A 528 -4.07 -23.52 0.59
CA THR A 528 -4.97 -23.20 1.71
C THR A 528 -6.10 -22.27 1.27
N LEU A 529 -7.13 -22.13 2.11
CA LEU A 529 -8.21 -21.18 1.88
C LEU A 529 -7.70 -19.73 1.95
N ALA A 530 -6.84 -19.38 2.92
CA ALA A 530 -6.20 -18.06 3.00
C ALA A 530 -5.45 -17.68 1.71
N ALA A 531 -4.62 -18.61 1.19
CA ALA A 531 -3.90 -18.40 -0.07
C ALA A 531 -4.86 -18.26 -1.27
N THR A 532 -5.99 -18.96 -1.25
CA THR A 532 -7.04 -18.83 -2.29
C THR A 532 -7.73 -17.48 -2.22
N LEU A 533 -8.16 -17.07 -1.02
CA LEU A 533 -8.80 -15.77 -0.78
C LEU A 533 -7.88 -14.62 -1.21
N TYR A 534 -6.60 -14.67 -0.83
CA TYR A 534 -5.63 -13.64 -1.19
C TYR A 534 -5.41 -13.58 -2.71
N LEU A 535 -5.26 -14.73 -3.37
CA LEU A 535 -5.12 -14.77 -4.83
C LEU A 535 -6.37 -14.25 -5.54
N VAL A 536 -7.57 -14.62 -5.09
CA VAL A 536 -8.83 -14.11 -5.63
C VAL A 536 -8.90 -12.60 -5.49
N LEU A 537 -8.57 -12.06 -4.31
CA LEU A 537 -8.55 -10.62 -4.05
C LEU A 537 -7.60 -9.89 -5.01
N MET A 538 -6.35 -10.33 -5.11
CA MET A 538 -5.35 -9.74 -6.03
C MET A 538 -5.81 -9.78 -7.49
N ARG A 539 -6.38 -10.91 -7.94
CA ARG A 539 -6.91 -11.07 -9.30
C ARG A 539 -8.11 -10.19 -9.57
N PHE A 540 -8.97 -10.00 -8.57
CA PHE A 540 -10.14 -9.13 -8.67
C PHE A 540 -9.71 -7.68 -8.77
N LEU A 541 -8.80 -7.22 -7.90
CA LEU A 541 -8.27 -5.85 -7.92
C LEU A 541 -7.57 -5.53 -9.26
N ASN A 542 -6.87 -6.52 -9.85
CA ASN A 542 -6.28 -6.38 -11.18
C ASN A 542 -7.28 -6.61 -12.35
N LYS A 543 -8.58 -6.73 -12.07
CA LYS A 543 -9.67 -6.88 -13.07
C LYS A 543 -9.59 -8.15 -13.93
N GLN A 544 -8.95 -9.20 -13.42
CA GLN A 544 -8.86 -10.49 -14.09
C GLN A 544 -10.09 -11.37 -13.78
N TYR A 545 -11.27 -10.87 -14.12
CA TYR A 545 -12.56 -11.48 -13.76
C TYR A 545 -12.73 -12.93 -14.24
N SER A 546 -12.20 -13.26 -15.42
CA SER A 546 -12.24 -14.63 -15.95
C SER A 546 -11.48 -15.66 -15.10
N VAL A 547 -10.45 -15.21 -14.37
CA VAL A 547 -9.70 -16.04 -13.43
C VAL A 547 -10.44 -16.11 -12.11
N VAL A 548 -10.90 -14.97 -11.59
CA VAL A 548 -11.71 -14.86 -10.37
C VAL A 548 -12.93 -15.77 -10.43
N PHE A 549 -13.70 -15.70 -11.51
CA PHE A 549 -14.93 -16.48 -11.69
C PHE A 549 -14.68 -17.99 -11.59
N ARG A 550 -13.53 -18.47 -12.08
CA ARG A 550 -13.12 -19.89 -11.97
C ARG A 550 -12.61 -20.25 -10.58
N LEU A 551 -11.89 -19.35 -9.93
CA LEU A 551 -11.34 -19.56 -8.59
C LEU A 551 -12.40 -19.46 -7.48
N ALA A 552 -13.49 -18.74 -7.72
CA ALA A 552 -14.57 -18.52 -6.76
C ALA A 552 -15.14 -19.84 -6.21
N ASP A 553 -15.25 -20.89 -7.02
CA ASP A 553 -15.74 -22.21 -6.60
C ASP A 553 -14.86 -22.90 -5.55
N SER A 554 -13.61 -22.43 -5.37
CA SER A 554 -12.69 -22.93 -4.33
C SER A 554 -12.86 -22.21 -2.98
N LEU A 555 -13.72 -21.20 -2.90
CA LEU A 555 -13.97 -20.43 -1.67
C LEU A 555 -15.02 -21.09 -0.79
N VAL A 556 -14.67 -22.25 -0.23
CA VAL A 556 -15.56 -23.02 0.66
C VAL A 556 -14.86 -23.24 1.99
N SER A 557 -15.58 -23.03 3.09
CA SER A 557 -15.11 -23.35 4.44
C SER A 557 -16.18 -24.03 5.27
N ASP A 558 -15.85 -25.19 5.84
CA ASP A 558 -16.73 -25.90 6.78
C ASP A 558 -16.51 -25.45 8.24
N THR A 559 -15.47 -24.64 8.48
CA THR A 559 -15.06 -24.16 9.81
C THR A 559 -15.06 -22.64 9.89
N GLY A 560 -15.10 -22.09 11.12
CA GLY A 560 -14.93 -20.66 11.33
C GLY A 560 -13.62 -20.15 10.72
N LEU A 561 -13.65 -18.97 10.12
CA LEU A 561 -12.48 -18.37 9.51
C LEU A 561 -11.42 -18.06 10.56
N SER A 562 -10.16 -18.38 10.25
CA SER A 562 -9.01 -17.89 11.02
C SER A 562 -8.92 -16.36 10.93
N PRO A 563 -8.18 -15.70 11.85
CA PRO A 563 -7.96 -14.25 11.78
C PRO A 563 -7.43 -13.79 10.42
N GLU A 564 -6.48 -14.55 9.84
CA GLU A 564 -5.91 -14.33 8.51
C GLU A 564 -6.97 -14.41 7.39
N GLU A 565 -7.79 -15.46 7.39
CA GLU A 565 -8.84 -15.61 6.36
C GLU A 565 -9.91 -14.53 6.50
N GLN A 566 -10.30 -14.21 7.74
CA GLN A 566 -11.31 -13.20 8.05
C GLN A 566 -10.86 -11.81 7.60
N GLN A 567 -9.60 -11.43 7.83
CA GLN A 567 -9.10 -10.13 7.38
C GLN A 567 -9.06 -10.03 5.86
N ILE A 568 -8.61 -11.07 5.15
CA ILE A 568 -8.59 -11.06 3.67
C ILE A 568 -10.03 -11.02 3.13
N PHE A 569 -10.93 -11.79 3.72
CA PHE A 569 -12.34 -11.80 3.33
C PHE A 569 -13.01 -10.45 3.57
N SER A 570 -12.66 -9.74 4.65
CA SER A 570 -13.18 -8.40 4.93
C SER A 570 -12.77 -7.37 3.85
N GLN A 571 -11.61 -7.56 3.20
CA GLN A 571 -11.17 -6.70 2.10
C GLN A 571 -12.06 -6.81 0.85
N LEU A 572 -12.88 -7.87 0.73
CA LEU A 572 -13.84 -7.98 -0.37
C LEU A 572 -14.87 -6.84 -0.36
N ALA A 573 -15.08 -6.16 0.77
CA ALA A 573 -15.94 -4.98 0.84
C ALA A 573 -15.48 -3.86 -0.13
N PHE A 574 -14.18 -3.70 -0.34
CA PHE A 574 -13.64 -2.70 -1.28
C PHE A 574 -14.04 -2.99 -2.74
N LEU A 575 -14.33 -4.25 -3.07
CA LEU A 575 -14.70 -4.67 -4.42
C LEU A 575 -16.11 -4.20 -4.85
N GLN A 576 -16.93 -3.67 -3.95
CA GLN A 576 -18.24 -3.11 -4.28
C GLN A 576 -18.18 -1.89 -5.19
N ARG A 577 -17.06 -1.18 -5.16
CA ARG A 577 -16.83 0.02 -5.96
C ARG A 577 -16.74 -0.30 -7.46
N ASP A 578 -16.35 -1.53 -7.80
CA ASP A 578 -16.22 -1.98 -9.17
C ASP A 578 -17.61 -2.28 -9.77
N THR A 579 -18.06 -1.37 -10.64
CA THR A 579 -19.35 -1.45 -11.34
C THR A 579 -19.26 -2.11 -12.72
N SER A 580 -18.14 -2.77 -13.03
CA SER A 580 -18.01 -3.49 -14.30
C SER A 580 -18.98 -4.68 -14.37
N PRO A 581 -19.51 -5.01 -15.57
CA PRO A 581 -20.45 -6.13 -15.74
C PRO A 581 -19.89 -7.45 -15.18
N ASP A 582 -18.63 -7.76 -15.49
CA ASP A 582 -18.00 -9.01 -15.08
C ASP A 582 -17.69 -9.04 -13.57
N ALA A 583 -17.50 -7.89 -12.92
CA ALA A 583 -17.36 -7.81 -11.46
C ALA A 583 -18.66 -8.21 -10.74
N HIS A 584 -19.82 -7.75 -11.23
CA HIS A 584 -21.13 -8.20 -10.72
C HIS A 584 -21.25 -9.72 -10.81
N ALA A 585 -20.87 -10.31 -11.94
CA ALA A 585 -20.91 -11.75 -12.12
C ALA A 585 -19.96 -12.50 -11.17
N CYS A 586 -18.74 -11.98 -10.95
CA CYS A 586 -17.79 -12.56 -10.01
C CYS A 586 -18.30 -12.49 -8.56
N ARG A 587 -18.88 -11.37 -8.14
CA ARG A 587 -19.48 -11.23 -6.80
C ARG A 587 -20.62 -12.21 -6.58
N LEU A 588 -21.50 -12.39 -7.57
CA LEU A 588 -22.57 -13.39 -7.53
C LEU A 588 -22.03 -14.83 -7.49
N LYS A 589 -20.96 -15.12 -8.24
CA LYS A 589 -20.29 -16.43 -8.21
C LYS A 589 -19.66 -16.72 -6.85
N ILE A 590 -19.05 -15.72 -6.21
CA ILE A 590 -18.55 -15.82 -4.83
C ILE A 590 -19.72 -16.02 -3.86
N THR A 591 -20.84 -15.31 -4.04
CA THR A 591 -22.06 -15.49 -3.23
C THR A 591 -22.51 -16.95 -3.23
N LEU A 592 -22.57 -17.58 -4.41
CA LEU A 592 -22.93 -18.98 -4.58
C LEU A 592 -21.92 -19.92 -3.89
N ALA A 593 -20.63 -19.75 -4.14
CA ALA A 593 -19.60 -20.62 -3.57
C ALA A 593 -19.60 -20.61 -2.03
N THR A 594 -19.94 -19.47 -1.44
CA THR A 594 -19.92 -19.26 0.01
C THR A 594 -21.30 -19.41 0.67
N GLU A 595 -22.32 -19.83 -0.07
CA GLU A 595 -23.70 -19.95 0.41
C GLU A 595 -23.83 -20.88 1.61
N ALA A 596 -23.21 -22.06 1.55
CA ALA A 596 -23.22 -23.04 2.64
C ALA A 596 -22.58 -22.50 3.93
N SER A 597 -21.65 -21.54 3.80
CA SER A 597 -20.87 -20.96 4.89
C SER A 597 -21.32 -19.55 5.27
N ARG A 598 -22.51 -19.12 4.84
CA ARG A 598 -22.99 -17.72 4.96
C ARG A 598 -22.93 -17.15 6.37
N GLN A 599 -23.18 -17.97 7.39
CA GLN A 599 -23.13 -17.55 8.80
C GLN A 599 -21.71 -17.20 9.26
N LEU A 600 -20.71 -17.87 8.69
CA LEU A 600 -19.29 -17.67 9.00
C LEU A 600 -18.63 -16.65 8.05
N MET A 601 -19.15 -16.53 6.83
CA MET A 601 -18.66 -15.64 5.77
C MET A 601 -19.76 -14.66 5.34
N PRO A 602 -20.06 -13.63 6.16
CA PRO A 602 -21.09 -12.64 5.83
C PRO A 602 -20.65 -11.77 4.66
N LEU A 603 -21.44 -11.75 3.58
CA LEU A 603 -21.10 -10.96 2.40
C LEU A 603 -21.23 -9.46 2.68
N PRO A 604 -20.34 -8.64 2.13
CA PRO A 604 -20.43 -7.20 2.33
C PRO A 604 -21.52 -6.57 1.43
N TRP A 605 -21.88 -7.18 0.29
CA TRP A 605 -22.80 -6.62 -0.71
C TRP A 605 -24.21 -7.21 -0.65
N ASN A 606 -25.17 -6.48 -1.22
CA ASN A 606 -26.54 -6.92 -1.38
C ASN A 606 -26.68 -7.80 -2.64
N VAL A 607 -27.05 -9.07 -2.46
CA VAL A 607 -27.17 -10.05 -3.56
C VAL A 607 -28.22 -9.63 -4.60
N GLN A 608 -29.34 -9.05 -4.17
CA GLN A 608 -30.43 -8.63 -5.08
C GLN A 608 -30.00 -7.46 -5.98
N ASP A 609 -29.26 -6.50 -5.43
CA ASP A 609 -28.74 -5.35 -6.20
C ASP A 609 -27.70 -5.81 -7.23
N GLU A 610 -26.81 -6.72 -6.84
CA GLU A 610 -25.81 -7.32 -7.73
C GLU A 610 -26.48 -8.14 -8.85
N LEU A 611 -27.52 -8.90 -8.52
CA LEU A 611 -28.27 -9.70 -9.49
C LEU A 611 -29.06 -8.81 -10.46
N HIS A 612 -29.63 -7.70 -9.97
CA HIS A 612 -30.27 -6.70 -10.82
C HIS A 612 -29.28 -6.15 -11.85
N ALA A 613 -28.13 -5.68 -11.41
CA ALA A 613 -27.09 -5.14 -12.29
C ALA A 613 -26.59 -6.18 -13.30
N TYR A 614 -26.37 -7.43 -12.86
CA TYR A 614 -25.99 -8.54 -13.74
C TYR A 614 -27.02 -8.79 -14.86
N VAL A 615 -28.31 -8.81 -14.53
CA VAL A 615 -29.40 -9.04 -15.51
C VAL A 615 -29.52 -7.84 -16.46
N SER A 616 -29.43 -6.61 -15.95
CA SER A 616 -29.47 -5.39 -16.76
C SER A 616 -28.31 -5.32 -17.76
N LEU A 617 -27.11 -5.75 -17.35
CA LEU A 617 -25.88 -5.70 -18.14
C LEU A 617 -25.56 -7.04 -18.84
N GLN A 618 -26.53 -7.96 -18.95
CA GLN A 618 -26.28 -9.32 -19.42
C GLN A 618 -25.65 -9.39 -20.82
N ARG A 619 -25.91 -8.38 -21.66
CA ARG A 619 -25.37 -8.27 -23.02
C ARG A 619 -23.88 -7.92 -23.04
N ASP A 620 -23.41 -7.21 -22.03
CA ASP A 620 -22.05 -6.68 -21.92
C ASP A 620 -21.10 -7.62 -21.15
N LEU A 621 -21.66 -8.69 -20.58
CA LEU A 621 -20.89 -9.74 -19.89
C LEU A 621 -20.03 -10.57 -20.84
N THR A 622 -18.78 -10.77 -20.43
CA THR A 622 -17.86 -11.69 -21.10
C THR A 622 -18.37 -13.12 -20.97
N ALA A 623 -18.30 -13.90 -22.04
CA ALA A 623 -18.85 -15.26 -22.09
C ALA A 623 -18.33 -16.19 -20.97
N CYS A 624 -17.07 -16.03 -20.55
CA CYS A 624 -16.47 -16.84 -19.49
C CYS A 624 -16.92 -16.47 -18.07
N CYS A 625 -17.53 -15.30 -17.88
CA CYS A 625 -18.04 -14.81 -16.60
C CYS A 625 -19.56 -14.93 -16.49
N ARG A 626 -20.23 -15.62 -17.43
CA ARG A 626 -21.68 -15.81 -17.36
C ARG A 626 -22.02 -16.97 -16.42
N LEU A 627 -22.94 -16.69 -15.49
CA LEU A 627 -23.56 -17.72 -14.66
C LEU A 627 -24.36 -18.67 -15.54
N SER A 628 -24.33 -19.95 -15.18
CA SER A 628 -25.24 -20.94 -15.75
C SER A 628 -26.68 -20.64 -15.34
N LEU A 629 -27.64 -21.15 -16.13
CA LEU A 629 -29.07 -20.94 -15.84
C LEU A 629 -29.47 -21.51 -14.47
N ALA A 630 -28.82 -22.60 -14.04
CA ALA A 630 -29.06 -23.21 -12.73
C ALA A 630 -28.55 -22.33 -11.58
N GLU A 631 -27.36 -21.74 -11.73
CA GLU A 631 -26.80 -20.80 -10.76
C GLU A 631 -27.64 -19.53 -10.64
N GLU A 632 -28.12 -19.00 -11.77
CA GLU A 632 -29.01 -17.84 -11.79
C GLU A 632 -30.35 -18.14 -11.09
N ALA A 633 -30.94 -19.32 -11.33
CA ALA A 633 -32.16 -19.75 -10.66
C ALA A 633 -31.96 -19.86 -9.14
N LEU A 634 -30.82 -20.40 -8.69
CA LEU A 634 -30.52 -20.54 -7.27
C LEU A 634 -30.35 -19.17 -6.58
N LEU A 635 -29.68 -18.22 -7.22
CA LEU A 635 -29.58 -16.84 -6.71
C LEU A 635 -30.97 -16.17 -6.59
N MET A 636 -31.88 -16.42 -7.54
CA MET A 636 -33.25 -15.88 -7.52
C MET A 636 -34.12 -16.46 -6.39
N GLU A 637 -33.79 -17.64 -5.88
CA GLU A 637 -34.43 -18.24 -4.70
C GLU A 637 -33.97 -17.58 -3.39
N SER A 638 -32.74 -17.05 -3.37
CA SER A 638 -32.16 -16.37 -2.21
C SER A 638 -32.56 -14.89 -2.06
N CYS A 639 -33.23 -14.31 -3.06
CA CYS A 639 -33.67 -12.90 -3.06
C CYS A 639 -35.00 -12.69 -2.33
N ASP A 640 -35.23 -11.47 -1.84
CA ASP A 640 -36.49 -11.08 -1.18
C ASP A 640 -37.68 -11.09 -2.17
N ASP A 641 -38.91 -11.16 -1.64
CA ASP A 641 -40.14 -11.15 -2.44
C ASP A 641 -40.34 -9.87 -3.28
N LYS A 642 -39.68 -8.76 -2.90
CA LYS A 642 -39.80 -7.47 -3.59
C LYS A 642 -38.74 -7.33 -4.68
N LEU A 643 -38.94 -8.05 -5.77
CA LEU A 643 -38.08 -7.96 -6.95
C LEU A 643 -38.38 -6.72 -7.81
N SER A 644 -37.36 -6.24 -8.53
CA SER A 644 -37.58 -5.28 -9.61
C SER A 644 -38.37 -5.93 -10.76
N VAL A 645 -38.87 -5.11 -11.69
CA VAL A 645 -39.62 -5.60 -12.84
C VAL A 645 -38.75 -6.51 -13.72
N GLU A 646 -37.49 -6.15 -13.90
CA GLU A 646 -36.47 -6.87 -14.66
C GLU A 646 -36.19 -8.23 -14.04
N LEU A 647 -35.97 -8.28 -12.72
CA LEU A 647 -35.71 -9.52 -11.99
C LEU A 647 -36.94 -10.45 -11.95
N GLU A 648 -38.14 -9.90 -11.73
CA GLU A 648 -39.38 -10.68 -11.73
C GLU A 648 -39.64 -11.33 -13.09
N ASN A 649 -39.45 -10.56 -14.18
CA ASN A 649 -39.54 -11.08 -15.54
C ASN A 649 -38.48 -12.16 -15.79
N ARG A 650 -37.24 -11.94 -15.35
CA ARG A 650 -36.17 -12.92 -15.53
C ARG A 650 -36.42 -14.21 -14.76
N LYS A 651 -36.89 -14.11 -13.50
CA LYS A 651 -37.30 -15.25 -12.68
C LYS A 651 -38.39 -16.09 -13.34
N ASN A 652 -39.37 -15.45 -13.98
CA ASN A 652 -40.42 -16.15 -14.72
C ASN A 652 -39.89 -16.81 -16.01
N MET A 653 -38.90 -16.21 -16.68
CA MET A 653 -38.29 -16.75 -17.89
C MET A 653 -37.41 -17.98 -17.63
N LEU A 654 -36.65 -18.00 -16.54
CA LEU A 654 -35.62 -19.01 -16.28
C LEU A 654 -36.13 -20.45 -16.37
N PRO A 655 -37.23 -20.85 -15.69
CA PRO A 655 -37.77 -22.21 -15.79
C PRO A 655 -38.20 -22.59 -17.20
N MET A 656 -38.61 -21.62 -18.02
CA MET A 656 -39.03 -21.87 -19.40
C MET A 656 -37.82 -22.10 -20.31
N ILE A 657 -36.75 -21.33 -20.12
CA ILE A 657 -35.50 -21.45 -20.88
C ILE A 657 -34.76 -22.75 -20.54
N MET A 658 -34.87 -23.23 -19.29
CA MET A 658 -34.26 -24.49 -18.86
C MET A 658 -34.97 -25.75 -19.40
N GLN A 659 -36.17 -25.61 -19.97
CA GLN A 659 -36.95 -26.71 -20.55
C GLN A 659 -36.65 -26.90 -22.05
N ASP A 660 -37.18 -27.97 -22.66
CA ASP A 660 -36.85 -28.34 -24.05
C ASP A 660 -37.16 -27.17 -25.02
N PRO A 661 -36.17 -26.70 -25.82
CA PRO A 661 -36.34 -25.59 -26.76
C PRO A 661 -37.37 -25.85 -27.87
N LYS A 662 -37.90 -27.08 -27.99
CA LYS A 662 -38.96 -27.42 -28.94
C LYS A 662 -40.37 -27.06 -28.48
N ASN A 663 -40.56 -26.74 -27.20
CA ASN A 663 -41.87 -26.37 -26.67
C ASN A 663 -42.13 -24.87 -26.80
N THR A 664 -43.37 -24.51 -27.14
CA THR A 664 -43.84 -23.13 -27.11
C THR A 664 -44.34 -22.80 -25.71
N TRP A 665 -43.85 -21.70 -25.13
CA TRP A 665 -44.19 -21.26 -23.78
C TRP A 665 -44.83 -19.88 -23.83
N GLU A 666 -45.81 -19.65 -22.96
CA GLU A 666 -46.44 -18.35 -22.76
C GLU A 666 -46.10 -17.85 -21.35
N MET A 667 -45.76 -16.56 -21.24
CA MET A 667 -45.39 -15.93 -19.98
C MET A 667 -46.01 -14.55 -19.85
N THR A 668 -46.48 -14.25 -18.65
CA THR A 668 -46.93 -12.90 -18.30
C THR A 668 -45.73 -12.04 -17.92
N VAL A 669 -45.45 -11.02 -18.73
CA VAL A 669 -44.40 -10.02 -18.48
C VAL A 669 -45.00 -8.86 -17.69
N ARG A 670 -44.33 -8.43 -16.63
CA ARG A 670 -44.64 -7.20 -15.91
C ARG A 670 -43.92 -6.04 -16.60
N TYR A 671 -44.64 -4.94 -16.80
CA TYR A 671 -44.09 -3.73 -17.40
C TYR A 671 -43.69 -2.74 -16.31
N GLY A 672 -42.67 -1.93 -16.59
CA GLY A 672 -42.27 -0.81 -15.74
C GLY A 672 -43.40 0.21 -15.57
N LYS A 673 -43.19 1.19 -14.69
CA LYS A 673 -44.10 2.35 -14.64
C LYS A 673 -44.10 3.02 -16.01
N SER A 674 -45.26 3.09 -16.64
CA SER A 674 -45.44 3.91 -17.83
C SER A 674 -45.02 5.34 -17.49
N PRO A 675 -44.28 6.03 -18.37
CA PRO A 675 -44.04 7.46 -18.20
C PRO A 675 -45.38 8.20 -18.05
N GLU A 676 -45.39 9.28 -17.27
CA GLU A 676 -46.56 10.16 -17.20
C GLU A 676 -46.77 10.78 -18.58
N LEU A 677 -47.80 10.30 -19.28
CA LEU A 677 -48.17 10.81 -20.59
C LEU A 677 -48.80 12.19 -20.41
N VAL A 678 -48.21 13.20 -21.03
CA VAL A 678 -48.89 14.49 -21.24
C VAL A 678 -50.06 14.21 -22.19
N ASP A 679 -51.25 14.70 -21.86
CA ASP A 679 -52.45 14.50 -22.68
C ASP A 679 -52.21 15.05 -24.10
N PHE A 680 -52.07 14.14 -25.05
CA PHE A 680 -51.80 14.42 -26.45
C PHE A 680 -52.88 15.34 -27.06
N ASP A 681 -54.13 15.16 -26.62
CA ASP A 681 -55.32 15.84 -27.13
C ASP A 681 -55.62 17.17 -26.40
N ALA A 682 -54.85 17.51 -25.36
CA ALA A 682 -55.05 18.74 -24.59
C ALA A 682 -54.81 20.02 -25.41
N VAL A 683 -54.09 19.94 -26.53
CA VAL A 683 -53.77 21.08 -27.40
C VAL A 683 -54.58 20.99 -28.70
N ARG A 684 -55.61 21.83 -28.82
CA ARG A 684 -56.33 22.03 -30.08
C ARG A 684 -55.52 22.94 -31.02
N ASP A 685 -54.96 22.34 -32.07
CA ASP A 685 -54.17 23.02 -33.10
C ASP A 685 -54.71 22.72 -34.51
N GLU A 686 -55.40 23.70 -35.11
CA GLU A 686 -56.02 23.62 -36.44
C GLU A 686 -55.15 24.24 -37.54
N THR A 687 -53.88 24.56 -37.25
CA THR A 687 -53.00 25.30 -38.17
C THR A 687 -52.77 24.61 -39.52
N CYS A 688 -52.86 23.28 -39.61
CA CYS A 688 -52.76 22.56 -40.89
C CYS A 688 -54.00 22.74 -41.80
N PHE A 689 -55.15 23.16 -41.24
CA PHE A 689 -56.40 23.40 -41.96
C PHE A 689 -56.64 24.88 -42.31
N GLU A 690 -55.85 25.81 -41.77
CA GLU A 690 -55.97 27.24 -42.03
C GLU A 690 -55.48 27.61 -43.45
N ARG A 691 -56.37 28.18 -44.28
CA ARG A 691 -56.00 28.66 -45.63
C ARG A 691 -55.03 29.84 -45.53
N GLY A 692 -53.79 29.62 -45.95
CA GLY A 692 -52.73 30.63 -45.91
C GLY A 692 -51.74 30.47 -44.75
N ALA A 693 -51.85 29.40 -43.96
CA ALA A 693 -50.74 28.94 -43.13
C ALA A 693 -49.49 28.80 -44.02
N ASP A 694 -48.34 29.24 -43.50
CA ASP A 694 -47.06 29.33 -44.18
C ASP A 694 -46.67 27.94 -44.73
N LEU A 695 -47.18 27.58 -45.92
CA LEU A 695 -46.96 26.38 -46.73
C LEU A 695 -45.52 26.32 -47.26
N SER A 696 -44.61 26.96 -46.54
CA SER A 696 -43.22 27.08 -46.89
C SER A 696 -42.57 25.73 -46.66
N LEU A 697 -42.73 24.84 -47.65
CA LEU A 697 -41.93 23.63 -47.85
C LEU A 697 -40.43 23.93 -47.74
N THR A 698 -39.98 25.18 -47.79
CA THR A 698 -38.60 25.59 -47.44
C THR A 698 -38.22 25.39 -45.98
N LYS A 699 -39.16 25.37 -45.00
CA LYS A 699 -38.86 24.96 -43.62
C LYS A 699 -38.65 23.44 -43.50
N VAL A 700 -39.32 22.67 -44.36
CA VAL A 700 -39.16 21.22 -44.50
C VAL A 700 -37.92 20.86 -45.31
N ALA A 701 -37.58 21.65 -46.34
CA ALA A 701 -36.42 21.46 -47.21
C ALA A 701 -35.06 21.76 -46.56
N LEU A 702 -35.05 22.30 -45.33
CA LEU A 702 -33.85 22.49 -44.52
C LEU A 702 -33.52 21.28 -43.61
N VAL A 703 -34.37 20.25 -43.63
CA VAL A 703 -34.16 18.99 -42.91
C VAL A 703 -33.34 18.07 -43.82
N GLN A 704 -32.08 17.81 -43.48
CA GLN A 704 -31.29 16.76 -44.13
C GLN A 704 -31.84 15.40 -43.69
N TYR A 705 -32.97 14.99 -44.27
CA TYR A 705 -33.58 13.69 -44.02
C TYR A 705 -32.93 12.64 -44.92
N LYS A 706 -32.18 11.71 -44.32
CA LYS A 706 -31.75 10.49 -45.00
C LYS A 706 -32.81 9.42 -44.72
N ARG A 707 -33.64 9.13 -45.72
CA ARG A 707 -34.72 8.14 -45.62
C ARG A 707 -34.15 6.77 -45.23
N PRO A 708 -34.65 6.13 -44.16
CA PRO A 708 -34.27 4.77 -43.81
C PRO A 708 -34.76 3.76 -44.87
N GLU A 709 -34.04 2.65 -45.01
CA GLU A 709 -34.52 1.51 -45.82
C GLU A 709 -35.66 0.78 -45.11
N ASP A 710 -36.45 0.02 -45.86
CA ASP A 710 -37.50 -0.83 -45.31
C ASP A 710 -36.91 -1.86 -44.33
N MET A 711 -37.50 -2.00 -43.14
CA MET A 711 -36.95 -2.80 -42.04
C MET A 711 -37.92 -3.87 -41.59
N LEU A 712 -37.41 -5.10 -41.45
CA LEU A 712 -38.18 -6.25 -40.99
C LEU A 712 -37.50 -6.96 -39.81
N GLY A 713 -38.29 -7.39 -38.83
CA GLY A 713 -37.86 -8.26 -37.74
C GLY A 713 -36.80 -7.62 -36.82
N THR A 714 -35.68 -8.29 -36.60
CA THR A 714 -34.66 -7.84 -35.63
C THR A 714 -34.00 -6.51 -35.99
N THR A 715 -33.92 -6.18 -37.29
CA THR A 715 -33.40 -4.87 -37.76
C THR A 715 -34.32 -3.74 -37.32
N TYR A 716 -35.63 -3.95 -37.42
CA TYR A 716 -36.64 -3.01 -36.94
C TYR A 716 -36.58 -2.81 -35.42
N LEU A 717 -36.39 -3.90 -34.66
CA LEU A 717 -36.29 -3.80 -33.20
C LEU A 717 -35.06 -2.99 -32.74
N ARG A 718 -33.91 -3.17 -33.41
CA ARG A 718 -32.71 -2.36 -33.13
C ARG A 718 -32.92 -0.88 -33.47
N PHE A 719 -33.54 -0.61 -34.61
CA PHE A 719 -33.88 0.75 -35.03
C PHE A 719 -34.81 1.44 -34.03
N LEU A 720 -35.83 0.73 -33.55
CA LEU A 720 -36.78 1.23 -32.56
C LEU A 720 -36.09 1.56 -31.23
N ASN A 721 -35.22 0.67 -30.72
CA ASN A 721 -34.43 0.95 -29.52
C ASN A 721 -33.55 2.18 -29.69
N GLN A 722 -32.88 2.33 -30.83
CA GLN A 722 -32.04 3.51 -31.10
C GLN A 722 -32.82 4.82 -31.08
N ILE A 723 -34.03 4.84 -31.67
CA ILE A 723 -34.89 6.03 -31.66
C ILE A 723 -35.36 6.36 -30.24
N ILE A 724 -35.74 5.35 -29.47
CA ILE A 724 -36.19 5.54 -28.08
C ILE A 724 -35.05 6.05 -27.19
N ASP A 725 -33.86 5.45 -27.32
CA ASP A 725 -32.69 5.83 -26.53
C ASP A 725 -32.17 7.24 -26.88
N ALA A 726 -32.27 7.64 -28.16
CA ALA A 726 -31.84 8.97 -28.62
C ALA A 726 -32.87 10.08 -28.33
N GLY A 727 -34.15 9.74 -28.19
CA GLY A 727 -35.25 10.68 -28.09
C GLY A 727 -35.65 11.30 -29.44
N LEU A 728 -36.94 11.64 -29.61
CA LEU A 728 -37.51 12.14 -30.87
C LEU A 728 -38.03 13.58 -30.73
N ASP A 729 -37.52 14.50 -31.55
CA ASP A 729 -37.89 15.93 -31.63
C ASP A 729 -38.30 16.31 -33.06
N MET A 730 -39.26 17.22 -33.21
CA MET A 730 -39.82 17.67 -34.50
C MET A 730 -38.79 18.28 -35.45
N SER A 731 -37.76 18.92 -34.91
CA SER A 731 -36.67 19.54 -35.65
C SER A 731 -35.59 18.54 -36.09
N GLY A 732 -35.65 17.31 -35.57
CA GLY A 732 -34.61 16.29 -35.72
C GLY A 732 -33.27 16.67 -35.11
N LYS A 733 -33.17 17.76 -34.34
CA LYS A 733 -31.91 18.17 -33.71
C LYS A 733 -31.69 17.36 -32.43
N TYR A 734 -30.58 16.64 -32.42
CA TYR A 734 -30.03 15.97 -31.26
C TYR A 734 -29.90 16.97 -30.09
N LYS A 735 -30.64 16.75 -28.99
CA LYS A 735 -30.35 17.42 -27.72
C LYS A 735 -29.42 16.50 -26.92
N ASN A 736 -28.10 16.71 -27.04
CA ASN A 736 -27.17 16.21 -26.03
C ASN A 736 -27.47 16.93 -24.71
N SER A 737 -28.37 16.36 -23.90
CA SER A 737 -28.54 16.73 -22.50
C SER A 737 -27.94 15.67 -21.58
N THR A 738 -26.74 15.22 -21.91
CA THR A 738 -25.74 14.65 -21.00
C THR A 738 -24.39 14.85 -21.67
N GLY A 739 -23.37 15.22 -20.89
CA GLY A 739 -22.06 15.62 -21.39
C GLY A 739 -21.46 14.63 -22.39
N GLY A 740 -20.88 15.17 -23.47
CA GLY A 740 -20.03 14.41 -24.36
C GLY A 740 -18.84 13.87 -23.57
N GLY A 741 -18.74 12.54 -23.51
CA GLY A 741 -17.64 11.86 -22.84
C GLY A 741 -17.68 10.33 -22.97
N LEU A 742 -18.84 9.72 -23.21
CA LEU A 742 -18.98 8.26 -23.11
C LEU A 742 -19.13 7.48 -24.43
N MET A 743 -19.34 8.11 -25.59
CA MET A 743 -19.48 7.38 -26.86
C MET A 743 -18.22 7.32 -27.73
N GLU A 744 -17.20 8.13 -27.47
CA GLU A 744 -15.98 8.12 -28.28
C GLU A 744 -15.06 6.92 -27.94
N GLY A 745 -15.21 6.34 -26.75
CA GLY A 745 -14.53 5.10 -26.32
C GLY A 745 -15.15 3.81 -26.90
N ALA A 746 -16.46 3.78 -27.14
CA ALA A 746 -17.17 2.58 -27.58
C ALA A 746 -16.84 2.18 -29.04
N SER A 747 -16.52 3.17 -29.89
CA SER A 747 -16.17 2.95 -31.30
C SER A 747 -14.79 2.29 -31.49
N LYS A 748 -13.88 2.37 -30.50
CA LYS A 748 -12.55 1.74 -30.59
C LYS A 748 -12.52 0.30 -30.09
N MET A 749 -13.50 -0.11 -29.29
CA MET A 749 -13.48 -1.40 -28.57
C MET A 749 -14.19 -2.53 -29.32
N MET A 750 -15.17 -2.21 -30.16
CA MET A 750 -15.92 -3.21 -30.91
C MET A 750 -15.45 -3.24 -32.37
N GLY A 751 -14.63 -4.23 -32.73
CA GLY A 751 -14.30 -4.56 -34.12
C GLY A 751 -15.54 -5.03 -34.90
N ILE A 752 -16.47 -4.11 -35.15
CA ILE A 752 -17.69 -4.34 -35.92
C ILE A 752 -17.31 -4.35 -37.40
N PRO A 753 -17.65 -5.40 -38.17
CA PRO A 753 -17.45 -5.41 -39.61
C PRO A 753 -18.28 -4.29 -40.26
N ASP A 754 -17.66 -3.62 -41.23
CA ASP A 754 -18.18 -2.54 -42.09
C ASP A 754 -19.72 -2.52 -42.24
N VAL A 755 -20.38 -1.61 -41.51
CA VAL A 755 -21.79 -1.27 -41.74
C VAL A 755 -21.94 0.23 -41.95
N SER A 756 -21.37 0.70 -43.06
CA SER A 756 -21.49 2.06 -43.56
C SER A 756 -22.93 2.55 -43.76
N ALA A 757 -23.92 1.64 -43.86
CA ALA A 757 -25.34 2.01 -43.96
C ALA A 757 -26.00 2.40 -42.62
N ILE A 758 -25.50 1.91 -41.48
CA ILE A 758 -26.14 2.07 -40.15
C ILE A 758 -25.49 3.18 -39.31
N THR A 759 -24.22 3.50 -39.56
CA THR A 759 -23.48 4.56 -38.87
C THR A 759 -23.90 5.97 -39.27
N ASP A 760 -24.45 6.15 -40.47
CA ASP A 760 -24.91 7.45 -40.97
C ASP A 760 -26.13 8.03 -40.23
N ILE A 761 -26.85 7.22 -39.44
CA ILE A 761 -27.97 7.68 -38.60
C ILE A 761 -27.45 8.34 -37.32
N ALA A 762 -26.30 7.89 -36.80
CA ALA A 762 -25.67 8.45 -35.60
C ALA A 762 -24.93 9.77 -35.88
N SER A 763 -24.59 10.08 -37.14
CA SER A 763 -23.81 11.26 -37.53
C SER A 763 -24.64 12.50 -37.89
N GLY A 764 -25.82 12.69 -37.27
CA GLY A 764 -26.52 13.98 -37.32
C GLY A 764 -27.58 14.14 -38.43
N GLY A 765 -28.24 13.05 -38.85
CA GLY A 765 -29.43 13.13 -39.70
C GLY A 765 -30.68 13.51 -38.91
N THR A 766 -31.40 14.55 -39.35
CA THR A 766 -32.67 14.99 -38.77
C THR A 766 -33.82 14.05 -39.21
N ILE A 767 -34.25 13.13 -38.35
CA ILE A 767 -35.23 12.07 -38.69
C ILE A 767 -36.67 12.40 -38.22
N GLY A 768 -36.85 13.37 -37.31
CA GLY A 768 -38.10 13.67 -36.57
C GLY A 768 -39.42 13.67 -37.35
N PHE A 769 -39.76 14.76 -38.04
CA PHE A 769 -41.06 14.88 -38.72
C PHE A 769 -41.25 13.89 -39.87
N MET A 770 -40.22 13.73 -40.73
CA MET A 770 -40.33 12.92 -41.95
C MET A 770 -40.51 11.43 -41.67
N LEU A 771 -39.81 10.89 -40.65
CA LEU A 771 -40.02 9.50 -40.25
C LEU A 771 -41.46 9.26 -39.76
N CYS A 772 -41.96 10.12 -38.87
CA CYS A 772 -43.33 10.00 -38.38
C CYS A 772 -44.35 10.15 -39.52
N TYR A 773 -44.11 11.07 -40.45
CA TYR A 773 -44.95 11.25 -41.62
C TYR A 773 -44.97 10.00 -42.52
N GLU A 774 -43.81 9.43 -42.81
CA GLU A 774 -43.70 8.24 -43.65
C GLU A 774 -44.30 6.98 -43.00
N LEU A 775 -44.17 6.85 -41.67
CA LEU A 775 -44.80 5.77 -40.92
C LEU A 775 -46.33 5.92 -40.88
N LEU A 776 -46.84 7.13 -40.63
CA LEU A 776 -48.29 7.41 -40.58
C LEU A 776 -48.95 7.26 -41.95
N THR A 777 -48.26 7.62 -43.03
CA THR A 777 -48.70 7.41 -44.42
C THR A 777 -48.40 5.99 -44.93
N GLN A 778 -47.75 5.15 -44.12
CA GLN A 778 -47.31 3.80 -44.49
C GLN A 778 -46.38 3.75 -45.73
N SER A 779 -45.70 4.84 -46.04
CA SER A 779 -44.72 4.90 -47.13
C SER A 779 -43.36 4.29 -46.74
N LEU A 780 -43.07 4.17 -45.44
CA LEU A 780 -41.94 3.39 -44.91
C LEU A 780 -42.43 2.04 -44.37
N ASN A 781 -41.90 0.93 -44.90
CA ASN A 781 -42.28 -0.41 -44.46
C ASN A 781 -41.38 -0.87 -43.31
N ALA A 782 -41.72 -0.45 -42.10
CA ALA A 782 -41.01 -0.78 -40.86
C ALA A 782 -41.88 -1.66 -39.96
N LYS A 783 -41.58 -2.97 -39.89
CA LYS A 783 -42.43 -3.97 -39.21
C LYS A 783 -41.62 -4.96 -38.37
N LEU A 784 -42.08 -5.29 -37.17
CA LEU A 784 -41.49 -6.36 -36.35
C LEU A 784 -42.02 -7.73 -36.82
N LEU A 785 -43.33 -7.82 -37.01
CA LEU A 785 -44.06 -8.98 -37.52
C LEU A 785 -44.71 -8.64 -38.86
N ALA A 786 -44.95 -9.63 -39.71
CA ALA A 786 -45.53 -9.41 -41.04
C ALA A 786 -46.91 -8.74 -41.00
N GLU A 787 -47.65 -8.93 -39.90
CA GLU A 787 -48.99 -8.39 -39.66
C GLU A 787 -48.98 -6.97 -39.07
N ASP A 788 -47.81 -6.43 -38.71
CA ASP A 788 -47.73 -5.10 -38.11
C ASP A 788 -48.12 -4.01 -39.11
N ASN A 789 -48.74 -2.95 -38.58
CA ASN A 789 -49.09 -1.74 -39.31
C ASN A 789 -48.11 -0.61 -38.96
N PRO A 790 -47.33 -0.07 -39.94
CA PRO A 790 -46.40 1.04 -39.71
C PRO A 790 -47.10 2.30 -39.16
N HIS A 791 -48.37 2.50 -39.50
CA HIS A 791 -49.19 3.60 -38.98
C HIS A 791 -49.30 3.56 -37.46
N THR A 792 -49.48 2.38 -36.86
CA THR A 792 -49.56 2.22 -35.41
C THR A 792 -48.26 2.65 -34.72
N LEU A 793 -47.11 2.36 -35.32
CA LEU A 793 -45.83 2.83 -34.83
C LEU A 793 -45.71 4.35 -34.96
N GLY A 794 -46.09 4.92 -36.11
CA GLY A 794 -46.11 6.37 -36.31
C GLY A 794 -46.94 7.07 -35.23
N CYS A 795 -48.12 6.53 -34.92
CA CYS A 795 -48.98 6.97 -33.84
C CYS A 795 -48.33 6.88 -32.45
N LEU A 796 -47.57 5.82 -32.19
CA LEU A 796 -46.84 5.64 -30.93
C LEU A 796 -45.70 6.65 -30.82
N LEU A 797 -44.86 6.78 -31.85
CA LEU A 797 -43.70 7.66 -31.87
C LEU A 797 -44.09 9.14 -31.71
N VAL A 798 -45.17 9.56 -32.37
CA VAL A 798 -45.72 10.91 -32.20
C VAL A 798 -46.12 11.18 -30.74
N ARG A 799 -46.66 10.19 -30.03
CA ARG A 799 -47.01 10.29 -28.60
C ARG A 799 -45.81 10.25 -27.65
N LEU A 800 -44.66 9.77 -28.11
CA LEU A 800 -43.40 9.72 -27.36
C LEU A 800 -42.51 10.96 -27.58
N MET A 801 -42.92 11.91 -28.43
CA MET A 801 -42.17 13.14 -28.66
C MET A 801 -42.16 14.05 -27.41
N SER A 802 -41.17 14.93 -27.35
CA SER A 802 -41.00 15.84 -26.21
C SER A 802 -42.25 16.71 -25.97
N SER A 803 -42.56 16.99 -24.70
CA SER A 803 -43.71 17.84 -24.34
C SER A 803 -43.60 19.26 -24.91
N SER A 804 -42.39 19.77 -25.13
CA SER A 804 -42.18 21.06 -25.81
C SER A 804 -42.61 21.03 -27.28
N ASP A 805 -42.40 19.92 -27.98
CA ASP A 805 -42.77 19.78 -29.39
C ASP A 805 -44.25 19.47 -29.54
N MET A 806 -44.77 18.60 -28.66
CA MET A 806 -46.18 18.27 -28.64
C MET A 806 -47.03 19.48 -28.27
N CYS A 807 -46.67 20.27 -27.27
CA CYS A 807 -47.44 21.46 -26.92
C CYS A 807 -47.25 22.64 -27.89
N SER A 808 -46.33 22.53 -28.86
CA SER A 808 -46.11 23.57 -29.85
C SER A 808 -47.24 23.61 -30.87
N LYS A 809 -47.75 24.82 -31.14
CA LYS A 809 -48.68 25.05 -32.26
C LYS A 809 -47.91 25.33 -33.53
N GLY A 810 -48.23 24.63 -34.61
CA GLY A 810 -47.60 24.85 -35.91
C GLY A 810 -47.91 23.77 -36.93
N PHE A 811 -47.74 24.11 -38.21
CA PHE A 811 -48.14 23.29 -39.35
C PHE A 811 -47.65 21.83 -39.26
N LEU A 812 -46.39 21.59 -38.91
CA LEU A 812 -45.82 20.24 -38.83
C LEU A 812 -46.45 19.41 -37.69
N SER A 813 -46.60 20.00 -36.50
CA SER A 813 -47.19 19.34 -35.31
C SER A 813 -48.68 19.04 -35.56
N SER A 814 -49.43 20.02 -36.08
CA SER A 814 -50.84 19.87 -36.47
C SER A 814 -51.04 18.84 -37.60
N THR A 815 -50.07 18.68 -38.51
CA THR A 815 -50.11 17.65 -39.57
C THR A 815 -49.95 16.24 -38.99
N LEU A 816 -48.93 16.01 -38.15
CA LEU A 816 -48.73 14.69 -37.53
C LEU A 816 -49.90 14.31 -36.60
N ARG A 817 -50.47 15.29 -35.87
CA ARG A 817 -51.68 15.09 -35.05
C ARG A 817 -52.86 14.64 -35.91
N ALA A 818 -53.18 15.38 -36.96
CA ALA A 818 -54.27 15.05 -37.86
C ALA A 818 -54.09 13.67 -38.52
N LEU A 819 -52.86 13.32 -38.92
CA LEU A 819 -52.56 12.00 -39.48
C LEU A 819 -52.66 10.89 -38.42
N SER A 820 -52.26 11.15 -37.18
CA SER A 820 -52.35 10.16 -36.10
C SER A 820 -53.77 9.86 -35.61
N GLU A 821 -54.72 10.76 -35.89
CA GLU A 821 -56.15 10.61 -35.58
C GLU A 821 -56.97 10.09 -36.77
N ALA A 822 -56.45 10.21 -37.99
CA ALA A 822 -57.10 9.72 -39.20
C ALA A 822 -56.97 8.19 -39.33
N SER A 823 -57.90 7.56 -40.05
CA SER A 823 -57.77 6.12 -40.33
C SER A 823 -56.56 5.86 -41.24
N SER A 824 -55.93 4.69 -41.07
CA SER A 824 -54.83 4.23 -41.92
C SER A 824 -55.17 4.35 -43.41
N ASP A 825 -56.39 3.97 -43.78
CA ASP A 825 -56.90 4.00 -45.15
C ASP A 825 -56.95 5.43 -45.72
N ILE A 826 -57.23 6.43 -44.88
CA ILE A 826 -57.25 7.84 -45.29
C ILE A 826 -55.81 8.34 -45.43
N CYS A 827 -54.91 7.93 -44.53
CA CYS A 827 -53.50 8.34 -44.58
C CYS A 827 -52.78 7.81 -45.83
N GLU A 828 -53.14 6.63 -46.33
CA GLU A 828 -52.61 6.07 -47.58
C GLU A 828 -52.94 6.92 -48.82
N THR A 829 -53.98 7.76 -48.75
CA THR A 829 -54.37 8.66 -49.85
C THR A 829 -53.62 9.99 -49.86
N MET A 830 -52.80 10.25 -48.83
CA MET A 830 -51.96 11.46 -48.76
C MET A 830 -50.76 11.35 -49.71
N PRO A 831 -50.15 12.49 -50.11
CA PRO A 831 -48.97 12.49 -50.95
C PRO A 831 -47.78 11.79 -50.27
N ASN A 832 -47.24 10.77 -50.91
CA ASN A 832 -45.98 10.14 -50.50
C ASN A 832 -44.80 11.02 -50.92
N TYR A 833 -43.80 11.18 -50.04
CA TYR A 833 -42.59 11.97 -50.28
C TYR A 833 -41.39 11.11 -50.69
#